data_AF-A0A329MJQ2-F1
#
_entry.id   AF-A0A329MJQ2-F1
#
_cell.length_a   1.000
_cell.length_b   1.000
_cell.length_c   1.000
_cell.angle_alpha   90.00
_cell.angle_beta   90.00
_cell.angle_gamma   90.00
#
_symmetry.space_group_name_H-M   'P 1'
#
loop_
_entity.id
_entity.type
_entity.pdbx_description
1 polymer ?
#
loop_
_entity_poly.entity_id
_entity_poly.type
_entity_poly.pdbx_seq_one_letter_code
_entity_poly.pdbx_strand_id
1 'polypeptide(L)'
;MRKTKSFVSVLLVVCLLFAFPGISFGAAQMADDGAAARGVGGDQGNNQGNIVSVSADTGTVNAKFNKQPPGGKPKASDFTIQRQVNGGAAEVIIPTSYTWGPSAKIATFAVPSLASGSLGLEVVYSVSFKGAAFVSAPAFAISAWPPLDIVHKGQANAMIVVAPDADEQTQAAADTLAEYVLKSTGAQLPVITEDQLSGDNGQLQDQVRIHIGANGSQQDPHLDELLQAVDADGDGYVIHFHENEIVIAGSSVWGTKNGVFDFLERYVGVRWLMPGPDGEDVPQTTDLTIERSDILENPAFIQRVVSPMVTSPDEAHPLQSQNEWAQRNRLQGKYNMPVGFHHNLYSLFPVEWYGSTRPDFYPKSIPPNPGAAASWQPCFSADGSVEAAVYGILQYFAANPDASSFSLGVNDSGNYCETDSNHPLYPDRINSVGRIHMSEIYYKWVNDVVEQVLEVYPDKWFGLLAYEEVNDPPAFPLNPRVVPFVTKDRLSWTDPEVKDVEHGMIEQWEQVAENVGWYDYLYGTLYTIPRIYPHVMAENYRYAKDNHVIAHYAELYGNAGDGPKAWLSAKLQWDPNQDVDALLEEWYERAVGPAAAADLAAYYALWEHYWTEQIQASDWFQIGKNMTYLAFNDLSYLNLVTDDMVTQSRALLEAAVAKAGTPKQKARANVLLRAFEYYEASALSYPKKNDPPASEAEALQLLDHIAETIAGKLAYAQDRLRLLEEFKNDPLLVNPASLRIDWSGWNKYDFWNLIEYIRENEAAGGPVTQKVRELASSEQPSKIRSFAELLEEVLFGWGSVTANASFENGTTTASPWELWVSSTGTIKRTEGMSRTGNASLVVDKLARGGPAQLFSINPGLIAARAYFYTPAGTHHNGTIQLLYNVKDAQGNNLTVLRSEEKAIADTAGEWTSIGILEEVPAAIGGKEVKKIQVVVLINGFAEGSGLYVDDVEVFQKRGSLDPNLVTKDTFWSLYDSINQQEPNGGPKRLYVEALAASPEYSEGREYAKLLANTLSGTQPVNDNPSFEAGTAPWSLFLANGAGTMNRVTDAVYSHSGSAGIVVSGTATQKILNQYFTFNTGPAAAKVFFKIPQGKTTAGTIQLGFNMNTADGKSAGVVRSNVKPLSASNGDWASIDYAFWIPQAINNLEVGRVQFVVIITGLEGTVPIYLDDVNIYQ
;
A
#
# COMPACT_ATOMS: atom_id res chain seq x y z
N MET A 1 -46.52 37.17 9.39
CA MET A 1 -47.94 37.07 8.96
C MET A 1 -48.08 35.75 8.21
N ARG A 2 -49.13 34.94 8.24
CA ARG A 2 -50.40 34.84 9.02
C ARG A 2 -50.50 33.35 9.45
N LYS A 3 -50.78 33.03 10.73
CA LYS A 3 -52.03 32.42 11.24
C LYS A 3 -52.38 31.03 10.63
N THR A 4 -52.73 29.95 11.37
CA THR A 4 -53.03 29.75 12.82
C THR A 4 -53.10 28.23 13.14
N LYS A 5 -52.53 27.72 14.25
CA LYS A 5 -53.18 27.28 15.54
C LYS A 5 -54.12 26.05 15.47
N SER A 6 -54.33 25.21 16.51
CA SER A 6 -54.07 25.20 17.99
C SER A 6 -54.33 23.76 18.53
N PHE A 7 -54.14 23.30 19.79
CA PHE A 7 -53.47 23.65 21.08
C PHE A 7 -53.79 22.52 22.11
N VAL A 8 -53.19 22.33 23.30
CA VAL A 8 -51.81 22.49 23.86
C VAL A 8 -51.81 22.08 25.35
N SER A 9 -50.81 21.33 25.83
CA SER A 9 -50.44 21.09 27.26
C SER A 9 -49.13 20.27 27.31
N VAL A 10 -48.01 20.58 28.01
CA VAL A 10 -47.62 21.70 28.91
C VAL A 10 -48.38 21.70 30.26
N LEU A 11 -47.81 21.86 31.48
CA LEU A 11 -46.54 22.41 32.01
C LEU A 11 -45.68 21.34 32.78
N LEU A 12 -44.36 21.42 33.09
CA LEU A 12 -43.25 22.43 33.04
C LEU A 12 -42.77 22.93 34.44
N VAL A 13 -41.51 22.64 34.85
CA VAL A 13 -40.56 23.41 35.73
C VAL A 13 -39.26 22.60 36.05
N VAL A 14 -38.12 23.29 36.26
CA VAL A 14 -36.76 22.78 36.60
C VAL A 14 -36.18 23.54 37.79
N CYS A 15 -35.40 22.89 38.69
CA CYS A 15 -34.15 23.38 39.34
C CYS A 15 -33.78 22.66 40.66
N LEU A 16 -32.46 22.57 40.95
CA LEU A 16 -31.80 22.44 42.28
C LEU A 16 -32.12 21.13 43.08
N LEU A 17 -31.16 20.26 43.46
CA LEU A 17 -29.72 20.41 43.77
C LEU A 17 -28.92 19.10 43.55
N PHE A 18 -27.61 19.20 43.32
CA PHE A 18 -26.64 18.11 43.52
C PHE A 18 -26.21 18.02 45.00
N ALA A 19 -25.86 16.82 45.50
CA ALA A 19 -24.53 16.51 46.09
C ALA A 19 -24.45 15.21 46.93
N PHE A 20 -23.57 14.30 46.50
CA PHE A 20 -22.83 13.29 47.30
C PHE A 20 -23.57 12.17 48.07
N PRO A 21 -22.88 11.05 48.43
CA PRO A 21 -23.53 9.74 48.51
C PRO A 21 -23.29 8.93 49.82
N GLY A 22 -24.06 7.86 49.96
CA GLY A 22 -23.70 6.68 50.73
C GLY A 22 -23.92 6.74 52.25
N ILE A 23 -24.49 5.66 52.80
CA ILE A 23 -23.79 4.75 53.74
C ILE A 23 -24.72 3.55 54.03
N SER A 24 -24.11 2.36 54.18
CA SER A 24 -24.79 1.13 54.58
C SER A 24 -25.23 1.19 56.05
N PHE A 25 -26.43 0.68 56.36
CA PHE A 25 -26.74 -0.15 57.52
C PHE A 25 -28.08 -0.87 57.23
N GLY A 26 -28.42 -2.00 57.84
CA GLY A 26 -27.80 -2.73 58.94
C GLY A 26 -28.91 -3.44 59.72
N ALA A 27 -28.73 -4.70 60.10
CA ALA A 27 -29.83 -5.50 60.60
C ALA A 27 -30.21 -5.23 62.07
N ALA A 28 -31.45 -5.62 62.37
CA ALA A 28 -31.93 -6.19 63.64
C ALA A 28 -32.75 -5.35 64.65
N GLN A 29 -33.69 -6.10 65.22
CA GLN A 29 -34.30 -6.03 66.56
C GLN A 29 -35.48 -5.11 66.87
N MET A 30 -36.44 -5.76 67.54
CA MET A 30 -37.64 -5.21 68.15
C MET A 30 -37.31 -4.42 69.43
N ALA A 31 -38.11 -3.39 69.69
CA ALA A 31 -38.48 -2.98 71.05
C ALA A 31 -39.98 -2.62 71.05
N ASP A 32 -40.63 -2.79 72.19
CA ASP A 32 -42.08 -2.60 72.39
C ASP A 32 -42.38 -1.25 73.10
N ASP A 33 -43.65 -1.05 73.51
CA ASP A 33 -44.20 0.05 74.32
C ASP A 33 -44.38 1.44 73.65
N GLY A 34 -45.34 2.23 74.17
CA GLY A 34 -45.30 3.69 73.99
C GLY A 34 -46.59 4.52 74.07
N ALA A 35 -47.77 3.94 73.84
CA ALA A 35 -49.13 4.49 74.09
C ALA A 35 -49.46 6.00 73.84
N ALA A 36 -50.39 6.20 72.89
CA ALA A 36 -51.51 7.18 72.94
C ALA A 36 -51.29 8.70 72.72
N ALA A 37 -51.77 9.17 71.55
CA ALA A 37 -52.43 10.48 71.38
C ALA A 37 -53.73 10.30 70.58
N ARG A 38 -54.70 11.22 70.71
CA ARG A 38 -56.07 11.06 70.16
C ARG A 38 -56.24 11.70 68.77
N GLY A 39 -56.94 11.00 67.88
CA GLY A 39 -57.58 11.56 66.67
C GLY A 39 -58.94 10.89 66.47
N VAL A 40 -60.00 11.66 66.21
CA VAL A 40 -61.38 11.15 66.11
C VAL A 40 -61.88 11.19 64.68
N GLY A 41 -62.26 10.02 64.15
CA GLY A 41 -62.97 9.83 62.88
C GLY A 41 -63.83 8.56 62.98
N GLY A 42 -65.10 8.64 62.59
CA GLY A 42 -66.08 7.58 62.87
C GLY A 42 -66.10 6.45 61.82
N ASP A 43 -65.90 5.21 62.26
CA ASP A 43 -66.11 4.01 61.44
C ASP A 43 -67.61 3.67 61.35
N GLN A 44 -68.20 3.78 60.15
CA GLN A 44 -69.44 3.06 59.83
C GLN A 44 -69.10 1.62 59.49
N GLY A 45 -69.01 0.79 60.54
CA GLY A 45 -68.43 -0.55 60.51
C GLY A 45 -68.79 -1.37 59.28
N ASN A 46 -67.83 -1.48 58.35
CA ASN A 46 -68.00 -2.28 57.14
C ASN A 46 -68.25 -3.75 57.51
N ASN A 47 -69.45 -4.23 57.23
CA ASN A 47 -69.87 -5.55 57.67
C ASN A 47 -69.46 -6.70 56.73
N GLN A 48 -68.81 -6.40 55.60
CA GLN A 48 -68.50 -7.39 54.55
C GLN A 48 -67.43 -8.42 54.93
N GLY A 49 -66.55 -8.11 55.89
CA GLY A 49 -65.43 -8.97 56.26
C GLY A 49 -64.22 -8.74 55.35
N ASN A 50 -63.05 -8.59 55.95
CA ASN A 50 -61.85 -8.16 55.24
C ASN A 50 -60.80 -9.28 55.26
N ILE A 51 -60.07 -9.43 54.16
CA ILE A 51 -58.82 -10.18 54.13
C ILE A 51 -57.83 -9.47 55.08
N VAL A 52 -57.15 -10.23 55.94
CA VAL A 52 -56.13 -9.73 56.89
C VAL A 52 -54.74 -10.31 56.69
N SER A 53 -54.63 -11.38 55.91
CA SER A 53 -53.36 -11.93 55.46
C SER A 53 -53.61 -12.79 54.22
N VAL A 54 -52.69 -12.72 53.26
CA VAL A 54 -52.57 -13.74 52.20
C VAL A 54 -51.27 -14.51 52.46
N SER A 55 -51.27 -15.80 52.16
CA SER A 55 -50.05 -16.63 52.08
C SER A 55 -50.14 -17.49 50.83
N ALA A 56 -49.06 -17.56 50.07
CA ALA A 56 -49.01 -18.27 48.81
C ALA A 56 -47.76 -19.17 48.69
N ASP A 57 -47.86 -20.16 47.83
CA ASP A 57 -46.78 -21.02 47.36
C ASP A 57 -46.90 -21.17 45.83
N THR A 58 -46.11 -22.06 45.22
CA THR A 58 -46.07 -22.25 43.76
C THR A 58 -47.41 -22.67 43.14
N GLY A 59 -48.32 -23.31 43.89
CA GLY A 59 -49.62 -23.78 43.37
C GLY A 59 -50.85 -23.31 44.15
N THR A 60 -50.69 -22.66 45.29
CA THR A 60 -51.78 -22.34 46.22
C THR A 60 -51.75 -20.89 46.69
N VAL A 61 -52.91 -20.23 46.72
CA VAL A 61 -53.09 -18.91 47.34
C VAL A 61 -54.17 -19.01 48.42
N ASN A 62 -53.85 -18.55 49.64
CA ASN A 62 -54.73 -18.62 50.80
C ASN A 62 -55.05 -17.21 51.32
N ALA A 63 -56.28 -16.74 51.16
CA ALA A 63 -56.76 -15.46 51.68
C ALA A 63 -57.58 -15.64 52.97
N LYS A 64 -57.07 -15.15 54.10
CA LYS A 64 -57.66 -15.31 55.44
C LYS A 64 -58.45 -14.07 55.86
N PHE A 65 -59.67 -14.28 56.35
CA PHE A 65 -60.57 -13.20 56.78
C PHE A 65 -60.60 -13.00 58.31
N ASN A 66 -60.81 -11.76 58.75
CA ASN A 66 -61.02 -11.45 60.18
C ASN A 66 -62.35 -12.03 60.73
N LYS A 67 -63.45 -11.81 60.01
CA LYS A 67 -64.79 -12.33 60.30
C LYS A 67 -65.36 -13.01 59.05
N GLN A 68 -66.26 -13.97 59.23
CA GLN A 68 -66.93 -14.62 58.10
C GLN A 68 -67.77 -13.58 57.33
N PRO A 69 -67.65 -13.50 55.99
CA PRO A 69 -68.46 -12.59 55.20
C PRO A 69 -69.98 -12.83 55.32
N PRO A 70 -70.81 -11.77 55.30
CA PRO A 70 -72.26 -11.90 55.38
C PRO A 70 -72.78 -12.56 54.11
N GLY A 71 -73.55 -13.65 54.28
CA GLY A 71 -73.99 -14.52 53.19
C GLY A 71 -73.41 -15.95 53.24
N GLY A 72 -72.45 -16.24 54.12
CA GLY A 72 -72.03 -17.61 54.43
C GLY A 72 -70.73 -18.03 53.75
N LYS A 73 -70.80 -18.77 52.63
CA LYS A 73 -69.63 -19.11 51.80
C LYS A 73 -69.47 -18.03 50.71
N PRO A 74 -68.32 -17.34 50.62
CA PRO A 74 -68.05 -16.43 49.50
C PRO A 74 -68.06 -17.16 48.14
N LYS A 75 -68.31 -16.42 47.05
CA LYS A 75 -68.17 -16.96 45.69
C LYS A 75 -66.73 -16.81 45.20
N ALA A 76 -66.27 -17.67 44.30
CA ALA A 76 -64.98 -17.45 43.61
C ALA A 76 -64.96 -16.09 42.88
N SER A 77 -66.08 -15.73 42.25
CA SER A 77 -66.31 -14.44 41.58
C SER A 77 -66.37 -13.22 42.53
N ASP A 78 -66.30 -13.41 43.84
CA ASP A 78 -66.19 -12.30 44.79
C ASP A 78 -64.73 -11.83 44.97
N PHE A 79 -63.75 -12.50 44.35
CA PHE A 79 -62.33 -12.25 44.49
C PHE A 79 -61.67 -11.83 43.17
N THR A 80 -60.55 -11.10 43.30
CA THR A 80 -59.58 -10.90 42.22
C THR A 80 -58.22 -11.31 42.77
N ILE A 81 -57.55 -12.25 42.11
CA ILE A 81 -56.18 -12.65 42.43
C ILE A 81 -55.28 -11.98 41.40
N GLN A 82 -54.17 -11.40 41.86
CA GLN A 82 -53.11 -10.91 41.00
C GLN A 82 -51.79 -11.60 41.34
N ARG A 83 -50.92 -11.71 40.33
CA ARG A 83 -49.56 -12.25 40.41
C ARG A 83 -48.60 -11.20 39.87
N GLN A 84 -47.51 -10.97 40.59
CA GLN A 84 -46.36 -10.18 40.15
C GLN A 84 -45.14 -11.09 40.18
N VAL A 85 -44.29 -11.00 39.16
CA VAL A 85 -43.04 -11.77 39.02
C VAL A 85 -41.89 -10.81 38.80
N ASN A 86 -40.78 -10.98 39.51
CA ASN A 86 -39.55 -10.17 39.41
C ASN A 86 -39.81 -8.63 39.41
N GLY A 87 -40.76 -8.18 40.22
CA GLY A 87 -41.15 -6.76 40.33
C GLY A 87 -41.91 -6.18 39.13
N GLY A 88 -42.24 -6.98 38.10
CA GLY A 88 -42.92 -6.56 36.86
C GLY A 88 -44.38 -6.13 37.03
N ALA A 89 -45.15 -6.18 35.94
CA ALA A 89 -46.58 -5.85 35.98
C ALA A 89 -47.43 -6.90 36.74
N ALA A 90 -48.53 -6.46 37.34
CA ALA A 90 -49.45 -7.34 38.10
C ALA A 90 -50.55 -7.94 37.20
N GLU A 91 -50.38 -9.20 36.83
CA GLU A 91 -51.31 -10.00 36.02
C GLU A 91 -52.51 -10.48 36.86
N VAL A 92 -53.72 -10.56 36.30
CA VAL A 92 -54.90 -11.13 36.99
C VAL A 92 -55.00 -12.63 36.74
N ILE A 93 -54.89 -13.43 37.80
CA ILE A 93 -54.86 -14.90 37.71
C ILE A 93 -56.25 -15.50 37.94
N ILE A 94 -56.65 -16.39 37.02
CA ILE A 94 -57.84 -17.22 37.14
C ILE A 94 -57.47 -18.50 37.92
N PRO A 95 -58.03 -18.75 39.11
CA PRO A 95 -57.72 -19.94 39.89
C PRO A 95 -58.38 -21.19 39.30
N THR A 96 -57.63 -22.29 39.24
CA THR A 96 -58.09 -23.59 38.70
C THR A 96 -59.09 -24.29 39.63
N SER A 97 -59.05 -24.00 40.93
CA SER A 97 -60.10 -24.41 41.88
C SER A 97 -60.23 -23.45 43.06
N TYR A 98 -61.38 -23.48 43.73
CA TYR A 98 -61.67 -22.64 44.90
C TYR A 98 -62.39 -23.43 46.00
N THR A 99 -61.84 -23.39 47.22
CA THR A 99 -62.44 -23.94 48.43
C THR A 99 -62.56 -22.88 49.54
N TRP A 100 -63.49 -23.09 50.46
CA TRP A 100 -63.74 -22.20 51.60
C TRP A 100 -63.76 -23.05 52.88
N GLY A 101 -62.85 -22.76 53.81
CA GLY A 101 -62.83 -23.36 55.13
C GLY A 101 -63.55 -22.47 56.15
N PRO A 102 -64.87 -22.63 56.40
CA PRO A 102 -65.64 -21.69 57.22
C PRO A 102 -65.11 -21.55 58.65
N SER A 103 -64.64 -22.66 59.26
CA SER A 103 -64.06 -22.66 60.61
C SER A 103 -62.74 -21.88 60.70
N ALA A 104 -61.94 -21.89 59.63
CA ALA A 104 -60.67 -21.17 59.54
C ALA A 104 -60.83 -19.73 58.99
N LYS A 105 -61.96 -19.46 58.32
CA LYS A 105 -62.24 -18.24 57.54
C LYS A 105 -61.23 -18.01 56.39
N ILE A 106 -60.76 -19.09 55.78
CA ILE A 106 -59.79 -19.05 54.67
C ILE A 106 -60.48 -19.41 53.36
N ALA A 107 -60.26 -18.56 52.35
CA ALA A 107 -60.48 -18.85 50.95
C ALA A 107 -59.18 -19.40 50.37
N THR A 108 -59.19 -20.66 49.94
CA THR A 108 -58.03 -21.35 49.36
C THR A 108 -58.28 -21.55 47.87
N PHE A 109 -57.33 -21.08 47.07
CA PHE A 109 -57.36 -21.15 45.62
C PHE A 109 -56.19 -22.00 45.14
N ALA A 110 -56.44 -22.93 44.24
CA ALA A 110 -55.38 -23.47 43.40
C ALA A 110 -55.14 -22.50 42.24
N VAL A 111 -53.88 -22.18 41.95
CA VAL A 111 -53.46 -21.30 40.86
C VAL A 111 -52.57 -22.07 39.88
N PRO A 112 -52.47 -21.66 38.60
CA PRO A 112 -51.49 -22.23 37.68
C PRO A 112 -50.08 -22.10 38.24
N SER A 113 -49.35 -23.22 38.32
CA SER A 113 -47.97 -23.23 38.80
C SER A 113 -47.04 -22.59 37.80
N LEU A 114 -46.17 -21.69 38.27
CA LEU A 114 -44.98 -21.30 37.54
C LEU A 114 -43.96 -22.43 37.63
N ALA A 115 -43.42 -22.85 36.49
CA ALA A 115 -42.22 -23.68 36.45
C ALA A 115 -40.99 -22.88 36.92
N SER A 116 -39.95 -23.60 37.31
CA SER A 116 -38.59 -23.05 37.30
C SER A 116 -38.10 -22.98 35.85
N GLY A 117 -37.32 -21.97 35.52
CA GLY A 117 -36.60 -21.89 34.24
C GLY A 117 -35.10 -21.69 34.48
N SER A 118 -34.43 -21.18 33.44
CA SER A 118 -33.04 -20.70 33.49
C SER A 118 -32.79 -19.66 34.59
N LEU A 119 -33.75 -18.79 34.87
CA LEU A 119 -33.66 -17.74 35.89
C LEU A 119 -34.56 -18.01 37.10
N GLY A 120 -34.09 -17.56 38.28
CA GLY A 120 -34.89 -17.57 39.51
C GLY A 120 -36.00 -16.53 39.48
N LEU A 121 -37.17 -16.88 40.01
CA LEU A 121 -38.36 -16.02 40.00
C LEU A 121 -38.77 -15.63 41.42
N GLU A 122 -38.77 -14.33 41.74
CA GLU A 122 -39.48 -13.80 42.90
C GLU A 122 -40.96 -13.59 42.56
N VAL A 123 -41.86 -14.25 43.30
CA VAL A 123 -43.30 -14.26 43.01
C VAL A 123 -44.09 -13.68 44.18
N VAL A 124 -44.95 -12.71 43.90
CA VAL A 124 -45.90 -12.12 44.87
C VAL A 124 -47.33 -12.29 44.37
N TYR A 125 -48.14 -13.05 45.11
CA TYR A 125 -49.58 -13.10 44.91
C TYR A 125 -50.30 -12.07 45.79
N SER A 126 -51.27 -11.38 45.22
CA SER A 126 -52.12 -10.40 45.92
C SER A 126 -53.59 -10.72 45.72
N VAL A 127 -54.43 -10.57 46.75
CA VAL A 127 -55.87 -10.87 46.66
C VAL A 127 -56.72 -9.67 47.10
N SER A 128 -57.66 -9.29 46.24
CA SER A 128 -58.78 -8.39 46.55
C SER A 128 -60.07 -9.18 46.76
N PHE A 129 -60.97 -8.65 47.58
CA PHE A 129 -62.34 -9.13 47.76
C PHE A 129 -63.30 -7.98 47.49
N LYS A 130 -64.23 -8.17 46.54
CA LYS A 130 -65.29 -7.22 46.14
C LYS A 130 -64.81 -5.79 45.83
N GLY A 131 -63.61 -5.67 45.26
CA GLY A 131 -63.03 -4.36 44.91
C GLY A 131 -62.43 -3.59 46.09
N ALA A 132 -62.21 -4.25 47.24
CA ALA A 132 -61.37 -3.71 48.30
C ALA A 132 -59.89 -3.61 47.85
N ALA A 133 -59.07 -2.89 48.60
CA ALA A 133 -57.63 -2.87 48.40
C ALA A 133 -57.04 -4.30 48.43
N PHE A 134 -56.06 -4.56 47.57
CA PHE A 134 -55.34 -5.83 47.52
C PHE A 134 -54.54 -6.05 48.80
N VAL A 135 -54.50 -7.29 49.27
CA VAL A 135 -53.60 -7.76 50.33
C VAL A 135 -52.62 -8.74 49.71
N SER A 136 -51.32 -8.45 49.80
CA SER A 136 -50.24 -9.28 49.27
C SER A 136 -49.84 -10.39 50.24
N ALA A 137 -49.38 -11.50 49.67
CA ALA A 137 -48.56 -12.48 50.36
C ALA A 137 -47.13 -11.93 50.54
N PRO A 138 -46.32 -12.50 51.46
CA PRO A 138 -44.87 -12.42 51.36
C PRO A 138 -44.41 -12.95 49.99
N ALA A 139 -43.34 -12.38 49.45
CA ALA A 139 -42.69 -12.92 48.27
C ALA A 139 -42.12 -14.32 48.56
N PHE A 140 -42.13 -15.21 47.56
CA PHE A 140 -41.39 -16.46 47.59
C PHE A 140 -40.54 -16.60 46.33
N ALA A 141 -39.39 -17.26 46.45
CA ALA A 141 -38.52 -17.55 45.33
C ALA A 141 -38.83 -18.93 44.74
N ILE A 142 -38.88 -19.02 43.41
CA ILE A 142 -38.72 -20.25 42.65
C ILE A 142 -37.25 -20.29 42.22
N SER A 143 -36.53 -21.35 42.60
CA SER A 143 -35.14 -21.53 42.22
C SER A 143 -34.99 -21.69 40.71
N ALA A 144 -33.92 -21.14 40.14
CA ALA A 144 -33.46 -21.52 38.81
C ALA A 144 -33.20 -23.03 38.74
N TRP A 145 -33.19 -23.58 37.53
CA TRP A 145 -32.65 -24.91 37.27
C TRP A 145 -31.15 -24.99 37.62
N PRO A 146 -30.65 -26.17 38.03
CA PRO A 146 -29.22 -26.38 38.23
C PRO A 146 -28.46 -26.38 36.90
N PRO A 147 -27.14 -26.10 36.90
CA PRO A 147 -26.29 -26.24 35.72
C PRO A 147 -26.32 -27.65 35.11
N LEU A 148 -25.98 -27.77 33.83
CA LEU A 148 -25.89 -29.05 33.11
C LEU A 148 -24.43 -29.52 33.05
N ASP A 149 -24.13 -30.64 33.71
CA ASP A 149 -22.84 -31.34 33.54
C ASP A 149 -22.82 -32.08 32.20
N ILE A 150 -22.05 -31.56 31.23
CA ILE A 150 -21.86 -32.16 29.90
C ILE A 150 -20.76 -33.23 29.94
N VAL A 151 -19.68 -32.92 30.67
CA VAL A 151 -18.58 -33.85 30.98
C VAL A 151 -18.28 -33.73 32.46
N HIS A 152 -18.13 -34.86 33.14
CA HIS A 152 -17.75 -34.91 34.56
C HIS A 152 -16.58 -35.85 34.76
N LYS A 153 -15.48 -35.37 35.34
CA LYS A 153 -14.24 -36.13 35.62
C LYS A 153 -13.69 -36.89 34.39
N GLY A 154 -13.79 -36.31 33.21
CA GLY A 154 -13.37 -36.90 31.93
C GLY A 154 -14.31 -37.98 31.40
N GLN A 155 -15.57 -38.04 31.86
CA GLN A 155 -16.60 -38.93 31.35
C GLN A 155 -17.75 -38.13 30.75
N ALA A 156 -18.20 -38.50 29.56
CA ALA A 156 -19.36 -37.91 28.92
C ALA A 156 -20.63 -38.17 29.76
N ASN A 157 -21.37 -37.10 30.04
CA ASN A 157 -22.66 -37.13 30.73
C ASN A 157 -23.79 -36.57 29.81
N ALA A 158 -23.42 -36.23 28.58
CA ALA A 158 -24.29 -35.75 27.51
C ALA A 158 -24.11 -36.56 26.21
N MET A 159 -25.10 -36.45 25.33
CA MET A 159 -25.02 -36.85 23.92
C MET A 159 -25.43 -35.70 23.00
N ILE A 160 -24.99 -35.76 21.75
CA ILE A 160 -25.38 -34.85 20.69
C ILE A 160 -26.45 -35.55 19.84
N VAL A 161 -27.55 -34.86 19.56
CA VAL A 161 -28.72 -35.41 18.88
C VAL A 161 -28.97 -34.64 17.58
N VAL A 162 -29.17 -35.36 16.48
CA VAL A 162 -29.53 -34.80 15.17
C VAL A 162 -30.78 -35.47 14.61
N ALA A 163 -31.46 -34.80 13.68
CA ALA A 163 -32.56 -35.41 12.94
C ALA A 163 -32.07 -36.62 12.11
N PRO A 164 -32.89 -37.65 11.88
CA PRO A 164 -32.51 -38.81 11.05
C PRO A 164 -32.19 -38.45 9.58
N ASP A 165 -32.67 -37.29 9.12
CA ASP A 165 -32.52 -36.71 7.79
C ASP A 165 -31.81 -35.34 7.82
N ALA A 166 -31.02 -35.05 8.87
CA ALA A 166 -30.20 -33.84 8.97
C ALA A 166 -29.27 -33.67 7.76
N ASP A 167 -29.09 -32.42 7.32
CA ASP A 167 -28.22 -32.07 6.20
C ASP A 167 -26.73 -32.16 6.55
N GLU A 168 -25.87 -32.15 5.52
CA GLU A 168 -24.43 -32.30 5.65
C GLU A 168 -23.77 -31.20 6.50
N GLN A 169 -24.31 -29.97 6.53
CA GLN A 169 -23.76 -28.86 7.33
C GLN A 169 -24.20 -28.95 8.79
N THR A 170 -25.45 -29.35 9.07
CA THR A 170 -25.94 -29.66 10.42
C THR A 170 -25.22 -30.85 11.04
N GLN A 171 -24.98 -31.92 10.25
CA GLN A 171 -24.16 -33.07 10.70
C GLN A 171 -22.71 -32.65 10.97
N ALA A 172 -22.08 -31.88 10.06
CA ALA A 172 -20.72 -31.37 10.28
C ALA A 172 -20.63 -30.44 11.50
N ALA A 173 -21.69 -29.69 11.84
CA ALA A 173 -21.76 -28.91 13.07
C ALA A 173 -21.78 -29.82 14.32
N ALA A 174 -22.64 -30.86 14.33
CA ALA A 174 -22.69 -31.86 15.40
C ALA A 174 -21.34 -32.58 15.61
N ASP A 175 -20.68 -32.98 14.52
CA ASP A 175 -19.36 -33.60 14.56
C ASP A 175 -18.28 -32.63 15.06
N THR A 176 -18.34 -31.35 14.68
CA THR A 176 -17.43 -30.31 15.21
C THR A 176 -17.62 -30.11 16.71
N LEU A 177 -18.86 -30.09 17.21
CA LEU A 177 -19.13 -30.01 18.65
C LEU A 177 -18.50 -31.20 19.40
N ALA A 178 -18.67 -32.42 18.87
CA ALA A 178 -18.07 -33.63 19.41
C ALA A 178 -16.54 -33.57 19.41
N GLU A 179 -15.93 -33.09 18.32
CA GLU A 179 -14.48 -32.93 18.15
C GLU A 179 -13.89 -31.97 19.20
N TYR A 180 -14.51 -30.81 19.41
CA TYR A 180 -13.95 -29.79 20.31
C TYR A 180 -14.20 -30.10 21.79
N VAL A 181 -15.32 -30.74 22.15
CA VAL A 181 -15.48 -31.28 23.51
C VAL A 181 -14.46 -32.39 23.77
N LEU A 182 -14.17 -33.26 22.80
CA LEU A 182 -13.08 -34.23 22.93
C LEU A 182 -11.70 -33.57 23.07
N LYS A 183 -11.37 -32.58 22.22
CA LYS A 183 -10.11 -31.82 22.28
C LYS A 183 -9.93 -31.10 23.62
N SER A 184 -11.00 -30.62 24.24
CA SER A 184 -10.97 -29.88 25.51
C SER A 184 -10.97 -30.78 26.74
N THR A 185 -11.73 -31.88 26.72
CA THR A 185 -12.06 -32.66 27.92
C THR A 185 -11.51 -34.08 27.96
N GLY A 186 -11.07 -34.61 26.81
CA GLY A 186 -10.74 -36.03 26.64
C GLY A 186 -11.95 -36.97 26.61
N ALA A 187 -13.19 -36.46 26.78
CA ALA A 187 -14.42 -37.24 26.69
C ALA A 187 -15.06 -37.11 25.29
N GLN A 188 -15.36 -38.24 24.66
CA GLN A 188 -16.15 -38.29 23.43
C GLN A 188 -17.63 -38.21 23.79
N LEU A 189 -18.32 -37.14 23.37
CA LEU A 189 -19.79 -37.15 23.32
C LEU A 189 -20.22 -38.02 22.12
N PRO A 190 -21.18 -38.97 22.28
CA PRO A 190 -21.73 -39.69 21.14
C PRO A 190 -22.68 -38.78 20.35
N VAL A 191 -22.58 -38.82 19.02
CA VAL A 191 -23.57 -38.23 18.09
C VAL A 191 -24.56 -39.33 17.70
N ILE A 192 -25.86 -39.10 17.87
CA ILE A 192 -26.93 -40.06 17.58
C ILE A 192 -28.11 -39.39 16.87
N THR A 193 -28.95 -40.18 16.21
CA THR A 193 -30.21 -39.66 15.63
C THR A 193 -31.38 -39.76 16.62
N GLU A 194 -32.41 -38.94 16.42
CA GLU A 194 -33.67 -39.00 17.18
C GLU A 194 -34.35 -40.39 17.14
N ASP A 195 -34.24 -41.11 16.03
CA ASP A 195 -34.67 -42.51 15.89
C ASP A 195 -33.89 -43.46 16.82
N GLN A 196 -32.58 -43.27 16.95
CA GLN A 196 -31.72 -44.08 17.82
C GLN A 196 -32.04 -43.79 19.31
N LEU A 197 -32.21 -42.52 19.66
CA LEU A 197 -32.66 -42.10 21.00
C LEU A 197 -34.02 -42.70 21.36
N SER A 198 -34.97 -42.68 20.42
CA SER A 198 -36.32 -43.24 20.59
C SER A 198 -36.33 -44.77 20.73
N GLY A 199 -35.38 -45.47 20.10
CA GLY A 199 -35.27 -46.94 20.13
C GLY A 199 -34.66 -47.54 21.41
N ASP A 200 -34.06 -46.72 22.27
CA ASP A 200 -33.20 -47.16 23.39
C ASP A 200 -33.96 -47.77 24.60
N ASN A 201 -35.29 -47.66 24.65
CA ASN A 201 -36.13 -48.05 25.80
C ASN A 201 -35.90 -47.18 27.06
N GLY A 202 -35.26 -46.03 26.91
CA GLY A 202 -35.15 -45.00 27.96
C GLY A 202 -33.93 -45.11 28.89
N GLN A 203 -32.87 -45.83 28.52
CA GLN A 203 -31.61 -45.83 29.28
C GLN A 203 -30.82 -44.52 29.11
N LEU A 204 -31.03 -43.82 27.98
CA LEU A 204 -30.44 -42.53 27.64
C LEU A 204 -31.26 -41.31 28.12
N GLN A 205 -32.47 -41.48 28.67
CA GLN A 205 -33.36 -40.36 29.04
C GLN A 205 -32.84 -39.50 30.20
N ASP A 206 -32.08 -40.08 31.13
CA ASP A 206 -31.51 -39.38 32.29
C ASP A 206 -30.26 -38.52 31.95
N GLN A 207 -29.65 -38.73 30.77
CA GLN A 207 -28.48 -37.96 30.31
C GLN A 207 -28.88 -36.64 29.64
N VAL A 208 -27.93 -35.70 29.59
CA VAL A 208 -28.12 -34.41 28.92
C VAL A 208 -28.14 -34.60 27.40
N ARG A 209 -29.03 -33.91 26.70
CA ARG A 209 -29.15 -33.97 25.23
C ARG A 209 -28.84 -32.62 24.61
N ILE A 210 -27.94 -32.58 23.63
CA ILE A 210 -27.63 -31.36 22.86
C ILE A 210 -28.16 -31.58 21.45
N HIS A 211 -29.34 -31.04 21.16
CA HIS A 211 -29.99 -31.12 19.85
C HIS A 211 -29.41 -30.06 18.91
N ILE A 212 -29.00 -30.48 17.72
CA ILE A 212 -28.47 -29.59 16.67
C ILE A 212 -29.49 -29.51 15.54
N GLY A 213 -29.99 -28.31 15.27
CA GLY A 213 -31.14 -28.06 14.39
C GLY A 213 -32.48 -28.09 15.12
N ALA A 214 -33.51 -27.49 14.51
CA ALA A 214 -34.81 -27.23 15.15
C ALA A 214 -35.73 -28.46 15.33
N ASN A 215 -35.40 -29.62 14.75
CA ASN A 215 -36.32 -30.77 14.69
C ASN A 215 -36.60 -31.42 16.06
N GLY A 216 -35.67 -31.29 17.02
CA GLY A 216 -35.72 -31.98 18.30
C GLY A 216 -36.74 -31.46 19.31
N SER A 217 -37.39 -30.32 19.06
CA SER A 217 -38.13 -29.55 20.07
C SER A 217 -39.66 -29.60 19.95
N GLN A 218 -40.23 -30.63 19.32
CA GLN A 218 -41.65 -30.71 18.95
C GLN A 218 -42.62 -30.74 20.15
N GLN A 219 -42.75 -29.61 20.87
CA GLN A 219 -43.77 -29.18 21.84
C GLN A 219 -43.29 -28.01 22.75
N ASP A 220 -42.19 -27.30 22.47
CA ASP A 220 -41.79 -26.08 23.22
C ASP A 220 -42.18 -24.76 22.49
N PRO A 221 -43.21 -24.02 22.95
CA PRO A 221 -43.65 -22.78 22.32
C PRO A 221 -42.75 -21.56 22.61
N HIS A 222 -41.85 -21.63 23.59
CA HIS A 222 -40.88 -20.55 23.88
C HIS A 222 -39.71 -20.65 22.91
N LEU A 223 -39.28 -21.87 22.54
CA LEU A 223 -38.34 -22.04 21.44
C LEU A 223 -38.96 -21.64 20.09
N ASP A 224 -40.25 -21.91 19.84
CA ASP A 224 -40.96 -21.36 18.68
C ASP A 224 -40.92 -19.81 18.66
N GLU A 225 -41.07 -19.14 19.82
CA GLU A 225 -40.98 -17.67 19.95
C GLU A 225 -39.56 -17.15 19.72
N LEU A 226 -38.54 -17.83 20.29
CA LEU A 226 -37.13 -17.48 20.09
C LEU A 226 -36.71 -17.63 18.61
N LEU A 227 -37.09 -18.73 17.94
CA LEU A 227 -36.79 -18.93 16.51
C LEU A 227 -37.50 -17.92 15.61
N GLN A 228 -38.71 -17.45 15.98
CA GLN A 228 -39.39 -16.35 15.27
C GLN A 228 -38.71 -14.98 15.44
N ALA A 229 -37.76 -14.84 16.36
CA ALA A 229 -36.97 -13.63 16.59
C ALA A 229 -35.50 -13.73 16.08
N VAL A 230 -35.12 -14.86 15.48
CA VAL A 230 -33.91 -14.99 14.66
C VAL A 230 -34.14 -14.33 13.29
N ASP A 231 -33.07 -13.90 12.61
CA ASP A 231 -33.16 -13.39 11.25
C ASP A 231 -33.69 -14.47 10.27
N ALA A 232 -34.73 -14.13 9.50
CA ALA A 232 -35.31 -15.04 8.52
C ALA A 232 -34.32 -15.31 7.38
N ASP A 233 -34.10 -16.59 7.08
CA ASP A 233 -33.13 -17.09 6.09
C ASP A 233 -31.66 -16.64 6.34
N GLY A 234 -31.35 -16.12 7.52
CA GLY A 234 -30.07 -15.50 7.86
C GLY A 234 -29.06 -16.39 8.59
N ASP A 235 -28.18 -15.75 9.36
CA ASP A 235 -27.00 -16.36 10.00
C ASP A 235 -27.11 -16.45 11.53
N GLY A 236 -28.19 -15.93 12.11
CA GLY A 236 -28.47 -15.94 13.55
C GLY A 236 -28.92 -17.30 14.08
N TYR A 237 -28.97 -17.40 15.40
CA TYR A 237 -29.26 -18.66 16.11
C TYR A 237 -29.78 -18.43 17.53
N VAL A 238 -30.26 -19.53 18.10
CA VAL A 238 -30.63 -19.68 19.50
C VAL A 238 -29.83 -20.81 20.15
N ILE A 239 -29.45 -20.62 21.41
CA ILE A 239 -29.02 -21.69 22.31
C ILE A 239 -30.03 -21.70 23.46
N HIS A 240 -31.03 -22.57 23.36
CA HIS A 240 -32.14 -22.66 24.30
C HIS A 240 -31.98 -23.86 25.25
N PHE A 241 -32.47 -23.72 26.48
CA PHE A 241 -32.38 -24.75 27.53
C PHE A 241 -33.77 -25.19 28.01
N HIS A 242 -34.04 -26.50 28.01
CA HIS A 242 -35.30 -27.09 28.51
C HIS A 242 -35.04 -28.40 29.27
N GLU A 243 -35.48 -28.52 30.54
CA GLU A 243 -35.31 -29.72 31.41
C GLU A 243 -33.90 -30.35 31.49
N ASN A 244 -33.54 -31.28 30.59
CA ASN A 244 -32.20 -31.90 30.47
C ASN A 244 -31.63 -31.74 29.03
N GLU A 245 -32.13 -30.76 28.30
CA GLU A 245 -31.95 -30.57 26.87
C GLU A 245 -31.39 -29.17 26.61
N ILE A 246 -30.49 -29.09 25.63
CA ILE A 246 -29.99 -27.87 25.03
C ILE A 246 -30.32 -27.97 23.54
N VAL A 247 -30.95 -26.95 22.97
CA VAL A 247 -31.22 -26.88 21.52
C VAL A 247 -30.37 -25.77 20.93
N ILE A 248 -29.55 -26.12 19.94
CA ILE A 248 -28.73 -25.19 19.15
C ILE A 248 -29.30 -25.19 17.73
N ALA A 249 -29.98 -24.12 17.35
CA ALA A 249 -30.68 -24.03 16.07
C ALA A 249 -30.69 -22.59 15.55
N GLY A 250 -30.82 -22.40 14.24
CA GLY A 250 -31.11 -21.12 13.61
C GLY A 250 -32.12 -21.27 12.47
N SER A 251 -32.53 -20.15 11.88
CA SER A 251 -33.43 -20.15 10.71
C SER A 251 -32.87 -20.89 9.50
N SER A 252 -31.54 -21.03 9.44
CA SER A 252 -30.80 -21.73 8.39
C SER A 252 -29.80 -22.75 8.94
N VAL A 253 -29.26 -23.57 8.05
CA VAL A 253 -28.14 -24.49 8.36
C VAL A 253 -26.88 -23.72 8.77
N TRP A 254 -26.66 -22.52 8.22
CA TRP A 254 -25.53 -21.66 8.56
C TRP A 254 -25.69 -21.04 9.95
N GLY A 255 -26.89 -20.57 10.29
CA GLY A 255 -27.23 -20.13 11.64
C GLY A 255 -27.02 -21.24 12.68
N THR A 256 -27.54 -22.43 12.41
CA THR A 256 -27.32 -23.62 13.25
C THR A 256 -25.82 -23.92 13.45
N LYS A 257 -25.00 -23.81 12.39
CA LYS A 257 -23.53 -23.98 12.46
C LYS A 257 -22.85 -22.88 13.26
N ASN A 258 -23.27 -21.61 13.10
CA ASN A 258 -22.78 -20.46 13.87
C ASN A 258 -23.09 -20.62 15.37
N GLY A 259 -24.27 -21.13 15.72
CA GLY A 259 -24.66 -21.41 17.12
C GLY A 259 -23.79 -22.48 17.77
N VAL A 260 -23.34 -23.50 17.03
CA VAL A 260 -22.36 -24.47 17.52
C VAL A 260 -21.00 -23.82 17.75
N PHE A 261 -20.54 -22.96 16.83
CA PHE A 261 -19.30 -22.22 17.05
C PHE A 261 -19.38 -21.32 18.29
N ASP A 262 -20.50 -20.64 18.51
CA ASP A 262 -20.71 -19.82 19.71
C ASP A 262 -20.76 -20.65 21.00
N PHE A 263 -21.43 -21.80 20.99
CA PHE A 263 -21.43 -22.73 22.14
C PHE A 263 -19.99 -23.15 22.52
N LEU A 264 -19.15 -23.43 21.52
CA LEU A 264 -17.73 -23.75 21.71
C LEU A 264 -16.90 -22.55 22.22
N GLU A 265 -17.16 -21.33 21.72
CA GLU A 265 -16.48 -20.13 22.21
C GLU A 265 -16.93 -19.71 23.61
N ARG A 266 -18.22 -19.85 23.93
CA ARG A 266 -18.87 -19.34 25.16
C ARG A 266 -18.74 -20.31 26.34
N TYR A 267 -18.91 -21.61 26.13
CA TYR A 267 -18.94 -22.61 27.21
C TYR A 267 -17.68 -23.50 27.26
N VAL A 268 -17.09 -23.85 26.11
CA VAL A 268 -15.84 -24.62 26.05
C VAL A 268 -14.60 -23.69 26.05
N GLY A 269 -14.80 -22.39 25.76
CA GLY A 269 -13.74 -21.37 25.77
C GLY A 269 -12.76 -21.46 24.60
N VAL A 270 -13.16 -22.10 23.50
CA VAL A 270 -12.35 -22.24 22.27
C VAL A 270 -12.11 -20.88 21.62
N ARG A 271 -10.95 -20.69 20.99
CA ARG A 271 -10.68 -19.53 20.11
C ARG A 271 -9.92 -19.95 18.84
N TRP A 272 -10.43 -19.53 17.69
CA TRP A 272 -9.79 -19.71 16.38
C TRP A 272 -9.06 -18.43 15.97
N LEU A 273 -7.85 -18.24 16.50
CA LEU A 273 -7.12 -16.96 16.43
C LEU A 273 -6.40 -16.76 15.10
N MET A 274 -5.96 -17.87 14.48
CA MET A 274 -5.24 -17.92 13.19
C MET A 274 -5.65 -19.20 12.43
N PRO A 275 -5.48 -19.24 11.10
CA PRO A 275 -5.61 -20.47 10.31
C PRO A 275 -4.71 -21.64 10.79
N GLY A 276 -5.21 -22.87 10.64
CA GLY A 276 -4.44 -24.08 10.91
C GLY A 276 -4.32 -24.48 12.41
N PRO A 277 -3.70 -25.64 12.70
CA PRO A 277 -3.83 -26.32 13.99
C PRO A 277 -3.16 -25.62 15.17
N ASP A 278 -2.10 -24.83 14.95
CA ASP A 278 -1.48 -24.02 16.01
C ASP A 278 -2.23 -22.72 16.30
N GLY A 279 -3.12 -22.29 15.40
CA GLY A 279 -4.02 -21.15 15.59
C GLY A 279 -5.27 -21.44 16.45
N GLU A 280 -5.54 -22.73 16.72
CA GLU A 280 -6.60 -23.17 17.63
C GLU A 280 -6.15 -23.13 19.10
N ASP A 281 -6.73 -22.23 19.91
CA ASP A 281 -6.65 -22.28 21.37
C ASP A 281 -7.84 -23.06 21.92
N VAL A 282 -7.58 -24.16 22.64
CA VAL A 282 -8.62 -25.04 23.21
C VAL A 282 -8.28 -25.30 24.68
N PRO A 283 -9.02 -24.71 25.64
CA PRO A 283 -8.80 -24.94 27.06
C PRO A 283 -8.87 -26.43 27.43
N GLN A 284 -8.08 -26.83 28.42
CA GLN A 284 -8.03 -28.22 28.91
C GLN A 284 -8.72 -28.29 30.28
N THR A 285 -9.75 -29.12 30.39
CA THR A 285 -10.51 -29.35 31.63
C THR A 285 -10.85 -30.83 31.79
N THR A 286 -11.22 -31.28 32.99
CA THR A 286 -11.85 -32.59 33.20
C THR A 286 -13.37 -32.51 33.33
N ASP A 287 -13.91 -31.31 33.46
CA ASP A 287 -15.30 -31.06 33.81
C ASP A 287 -15.81 -29.88 32.96
N LEU A 288 -16.96 -30.07 32.31
CA LEU A 288 -17.63 -29.08 31.47
C LEU A 288 -19.07 -28.96 31.97
N THR A 289 -19.33 -27.92 32.74
CA THR A 289 -20.62 -27.62 33.37
C THR A 289 -21.16 -26.33 32.78
N ILE A 290 -22.42 -26.33 32.34
CA ILE A 290 -23.04 -25.22 31.63
C ILE A 290 -24.14 -24.57 32.47
N GLU A 291 -23.94 -23.30 32.79
CA GLU A 291 -24.97 -22.42 33.34
C GLU A 291 -26.08 -22.19 32.30
N ARG A 292 -27.34 -22.30 32.71
CA ARG A 292 -28.48 -22.24 31.80
C ARG A 292 -28.95 -20.80 31.61
N SER A 293 -28.86 -20.30 30.39
CA SER A 293 -29.43 -19.02 29.98
C SER A 293 -29.73 -19.08 28.49
N ASP A 294 -30.95 -18.76 28.07
CA ASP A 294 -31.26 -18.68 26.65
C ASP A 294 -30.40 -17.62 25.97
N ILE A 295 -29.74 -18.00 24.88
CA ILE A 295 -29.00 -17.10 24.00
C ILE A 295 -29.83 -16.95 22.72
N LEU A 296 -29.99 -15.72 22.25
CA LEU A 296 -30.48 -15.39 20.91
C LEU A 296 -29.53 -14.35 20.33
N GLU A 297 -28.93 -14.67 19.19
CA GLU A 297 -27.87 -13.87 18.56
C GLU A 297 -28.18 -13.74 17.07
N ASN A 298 -28.25 -12.50 16.58
CA ASN A 298 -28.34 -12.16 15.16
C ASN A 298 -27.13 -11.29 14.80
N PRO A 299 -26.48 -11.49 13.65
CA PRO A 299 -25.34 -10.66 13.25
C PRO A 299 -25.80 -9.22 12.93
N ALA A 300 -24.96 -8.23 13.24
CA ALA A 300 -25.22 -6.83 12.91
C ALA A 300 -25.27 -6.56 11.38
N PHE A 301 -24.59 -7.39 10.59
CA PHE A 301 -24.53 -7.30 9.13
C PHE A 301 -24.89 -8.65 8.50
N ILE A 302 -25.82 -8.64 7.53
CA ILE A 302 -26.29 -9.85 6.84
C ILE A 302 -25.21 -10.49 5.97
N GLN A 303 -24.20 -9.72 5.54
CA GLN A 303 -23.09 -10.19 4.72
C GLN A 303 -21.75 -9.80 5.34
N ARG A 304 -20.86 -10.80 5.48
CA ARG A 304 -19.58 -10.67 6.20
C ARG A 304 -18.49 -11.48 5.49
N VAL A 305 -18.02 -10.98 4.34
CA VAL A 305 -17.13 -11.72 3.42
C VAL A 305 -15.72 -11.12 3.40
N VAL A 306 -14.67 -11.95 3.46
CA VAL A 306 -13.27 -11.46 3.47
C VAL A 306 -12.42 -12.20 2.43
N SER A 307 -11.97 -11.51 1.39
CA SER A 307 -11.08 -12.03 0.35
C SER A 307 -9.63 -12.16 0.85
N PRO A 308 -8.93 -13.28 0.58
CA PRO A 308 -9.27 -14.37 -0.36
C PRO A 308 -10.03 -15.57 0.25
N MET A 309 -10.55 -15.48 1.47
CA MET A 309 -11.12 -16.61 2.25
C MET A 309 -12.59 -16.86 1.89
N VAL A 310 -12.86 -17.10 0.60
CA VAL A 310 -14.22 -17.04 0.02
C VAL A 310 -14.70 -18.33 -0.67
N THR A 311 -13.89 -19.39 -0.66
CA THR A 311 -14.27 -20.72 -1.17
C THR A 311 -14.84 -21.57 -0.04
N SER A 312 -15.64 -22.60 -0.32
CA SER A 312 -16.08 -23.53 0.74
C SER A 312 -14.87 -24.19 1.42
N PRO A 313 -14.88 -24.37 2.77
CA PRO A 313 -13.87 -25.21 3.44
C PRO A 313 -14.01 -26.69 3.07
N ASP A 314 -15.16 -27.12 2.56
CA ASP A 314 -15.43 -28.50 2.13
C ASP A 314 -14.78 -28.80 0.75
N GLU A 315 -14.33 -27.76 0.03
CA GLU A 315 -13.63 -27.88 -1.25
C GLU A 315 -12.10 -27.93 -1.08
N ALA A 316 -11.45 -28.85 -1.80
CA ALA A 316 -9.99 -28.98 -1.80
C ALA A 316 -9.31 -27.77 -2.49
N HIS A 317 -8.85 -26.82 -1.68
CA HIS A 317 -8.34 -25.52 -2.13
C HIS A 317 -7.00 -25.16 -1.45
N PRO A 318 -6.06 -24.43 -2.09
CA PRO A 318 -4.80 -24.02 -1.45
C PRO A 318 -4.95 -23.14 -0.20
N LEU A 319 -6.14 -22.56 0.01
CA LEU A 319 -6.49 -21.76 1.19
C LEU A 319 -7.54 -22.44 2.11
N GLN A 320 -7.60 -23.78 2.10
CA GLN A 320 -8.65 -24.52 2.84
C GLN A 320 -8.67 -24.19 4.34
N SER A 321 -7.53 -24.21 5.03
CA SER A 321 -7.46 -23.88 6.47
C SER A 321 -7.76 -22.42 6.81
N GLN A 322 -7.65 -21.51 5.83
CA GLN A 322 -8.08 -20.12 5.96
C GLN A 322 -9.60 -19.99 5.78
N ASN A 323 -10.20 -20.75 4.85
CA ASN A 323 -11.66 -20.86 4.72
C ASN A 323 -12.31 -21.51 5.96
N GLU A 324 -11.70 -22.58 6.50
CA GLU A 324 -12.11 -23.23 7.76
C GLU A 324 -12.10 -22.21 8.91
N TRP A 325 -11.01 -21.46 9.04
CA TRP A 325 -10.85 -20.41 10.05
C TRP A 325 -11.88 -19.29 9.89
N ALA A 326 -12.19 -18.88 8.66
CA ALA A 326 -13.17 -17.84 8.37
C ALA A 326 -14.58 -18.31 8.76
N GLN A 327 -14.99 -19.50 8.34
CA GLN A 327 -16.30 -20.07 8.69
C GLN A 327 -16.46 -20.26 10.21
N ARG A 328 -15.42 -20.77 10.90
CA ARG A 328 -15.41 -20.91 12.37
C ARG A 328 -15.50 -19.56 13.11
N ASN A 329 -15.06 -18.47 12.48
CA ASN A 329 -15.25 -17.10 12.97
C ASN A 329 -16.52 -16.42 12.41
N ARG A 330 -17.49 -17.20 11.87
CA ARG A 330 -18.80 -16.74 11.39
C ARG A 330 -18.72 -15.75 10.22
N LEU A 331 -17.67 -15.84 9.41
CA LEU A 331 -17.56 -15.18 8.11
C LEU A 331 -18.17 -16.06 7.00
N GLN A 332 -18.66 -15.40 5.95
CA GLN A 332 -19.24 -16.03 4.76
C GLN A 332 -18.24 -16.12 3.61
N GLY A 333 -18.50 -17.03 2.67
CA GLY A 333 -17.86 -17.10 1.36
C GLY A 333 -18.87 -17.02 0.21
N LYS A 334 -18.41 -17.25 -1.03
CA LYS A 334 -19.24 -17.25 -2.25
C LYS A 334 -20.33 -18.33 -2.25
N TYR A 335 -20.25 -19.30 -1.35
CA TYR A 335 -21.19 -20.40 -1.18
C TYR A 335 -22.37 -20.06 -0.24
N ASN A 336 -22.30 -18.98 0.55
CA ASN A 336 -23.35 -18.57 1.49
C ASN A 336 -23.52 -17.05 1.68
N MET A 337 -22.89 -16.20 0.86
CA MET A 337 -23.15 -14.76 0.87
C MET A 337 -24.54 -14.42 0.28
N PRO A 338 -25.37 -13.57 0.93
CA PRO A 338 -26.73 -13.32 0.48
C PRO A 338 -26.83 -12.45 -0.79
N VAL A 339 -25.85 -11.56 -1.06
CA VAL A 339 -25.91 -10.59 -2.15
C VAL A 339 -24.62 -10.61 -2.98
N GLY A 340 -24.69 -11.15 -4.20
CA GLY A 340 -23.62 -11.07 -5.19
C GLY A 340 -23.52 -9.66 -5.81
N PHE A 341 -22.33 -9.03 -5.76
CA PHE A 341 -22.13 -7.62 -6.13
C PHE A 341 -20.90 -7.33 -7.04
N HIS A 342 -19.98 -8.29 -7.18
CA HIS A 342 -18.66 -8.07 -7.81
C HIS A 342 -18.73 -7.96 -9.35
N HIS A 343 -17.69 -7.43 -10.01
CA HIS A 343 -17.58 -7.28 -11.47
C HIS A 343 -18.17 -8.47 -12.26
N ASN A 344 -19.25 -8.24 -13.03
CA ASN A 344 -20.01 -9.32 -13.68
C ASN A 344 -20.69 -8.95 -15.01
N LEU A 345 -20.77 -7.66 -15.40
CA LEU A 345 -21.55 -7.25 -16.60
C LEU A 345 -21.11 -7.94 -17.90
N TYR A 346 -19.85 -8.33 -18.04
CA TYR A 346 -19.36 -9.13 -19.17
C TYR A 346 -20.16 -10.43 -19.41
N SER A 347 -20.78 -11.00 -18.38
CA SER A 347 -21.61 -12.22 -18.47
C SER A 347 -22.95 -11.99 -19.18
N LEU A 348 -23.46 -10.75 -19.14
CA LEU A 348 -24.71 -10.34 -19.79
C LEU A 348 -24.49 -9.90 -21.24
N PHE A 349 -23.25 -9.54 -21.60
CA PHE A 349 -22.87 -9.04 -22.92
C PHE A 349 -21.75 -9.89 -23.58
N PRO A 350 -21.89 -11.23 -23.66
CA PRO A 350 -20.85 -12.11 -24.22
C PRO A 350 -20.58 -11.80 -25.71
N VAL A 351 -19.29 -11.59 -26.02
CA VAL A 351 -18.77 -11.26 -27.35
C VAL A 351 -19.15 -12.32 -28.38
N GLU A 352 -19.24 -13.57 -27.95
CA GLU A 352 -19.60 -14.75 -28.73
C GLU A 352 -21.02 -14.66 -29.30
N TRP A 353 -21.92 -13.93 -28.64
CA TRP A 353 -23.32 -13.76 -29.06
C TRP A 353 -23.54 -12.38 -29.70
N TYR A 354 -23.07 -11.32 -29.04
CA TYR A 354 -23.37 -9.94 -29.39
C TYR A 354 -22.29 -9.27 -30.24
N GLY A 355 -21.03 -9.67 -30.19
CA GLY A 355 -19.93 -9.00 -30.90
C GLY A 355 -20.09 -8.90 -32.42
N SER A 356 -20.81 -9.83 -33.04
CA SER A 356 -21.09 -9.82 -34.49
C SER A 356 -22.47 -9.28 -34.89
N THR A 357 -23.39 -9.16 -33.92
CA THR A 357 -24.81 -8.83 -34.16
C THR A 357 -25.22 -7.48 -33.58
N ARG A 358 -24.61 -7.12 -32.44
CA ARG A 358 -24.75 -5.89 -31.67
C ARG A 358 -23.36 -5.34 -31.29
N PRO A 359 -22.50 -4.99 -32.28
CA PRO A 359 -21.19 -4.38 -31.99
C PRO A 359 -21.32 -3.05 -31.25
N ASP A 360 -22.48 -2.41 -31.33
CA ASP A 360 -22.87 -1.18 -30.64
C ASP A 360 -23.14 -1.34 -29.13
N PHE A 361 -23.10 -2.56 -28.59
CA PHE A 361 -22.99 -2.80 -27.14
C PHE A 361 -21.57 -2.59 -26.58
N TYR A 362 -20.56 -2.35 -27.43
CA TYR A 362 -19.15 -2.26 -27.03
C TYR A 362 -18.54 -0.88 -27.35
N PRO A 363 -17.55 -0.42 -26.57
CA PRO A 363 -16.94 0.91 -26.74
C PRO A 363 -16.46 1.17 -28.17
N LYS A 364 -16.84 2.32 -28.72
CA LYS A 364 -16.51 2.76 -30.09
C LYS A 364 -17.01 1.80 -31.18
N SER A 365 -18.00 0.96 -30.86
CA SER A 365 -18.50 -0.15 -31.68
C SER A 365 -17.44 -1.19 -32.04
N ILE A 366 -16.45 -1.39 -31.17
CA ILE A 366 -15.37 -2.37 -31.32
C ILE A 366 -15.51 -3.40 -30.19
N PRO A 367 -16.03 -4.60 -30.48
CA PRO A 367 -16.03 -5.70 -29.52
C PRO A 367 -14.60 -6.07 -29.09
N PRO A 368 -14.37 -6.39 -27.81
CA PRO A 368 -13.12 -6.96 -27.34
C PRO A 368 -12.96 -8.40 -27.85
N ASN A 369 -11.86 -9.06 -27.47
CA ASN A 369 -11.69 -10.48 -27.80
C ASN A 369 -12.76 -11.36 -27.11
N PRO A 370 -13.16 -12.49 -27.72
CA PRO A 370 -13.93 -13.54 -27.04
C PRO A 370 -13.35 -13.90 -25.66
N GLY A 371 -14.21 -14.08 -24.67
CA GLY A 371 -13.86 -14.33 -23.27
C GLY A 371 -13.29 -13.15 -22.47
N ALA A 372 -13.27 -11.92 -22.98
CA ALA A 372 -12.74 -10.76 -22.25
C ALA A 372 -13.68 -10.27 -21.13
N ALA A 373 -13.28 -10.45 -19.87
CA ALA A 373 -14.07 -10.09 -18.68
C ALA A 373 -13.78 -8.70 -18.07
N ALA A 374 -12.75 -7.99 -18.56
CA ALA A 374 -12.28 -6.71 -18.01
C ALA A 374 -11.74 -5.77 -19.11
N SER A 375 -11.37 -4.53 -18.76
CA SER A 375 -10.86 -3.50 -19.68
C SER A 375 -11.87 -2.91 -20.69
N TRP A 376 -13.16 -3.18 -20.55
CA TRP A 376 -14.26 -2.57 -21.31
C TRP A 376 -15.55 -2.55 -20.48
N GLN A 377 -16.47 -1.62 -20.76
CA GLN A 377 -17.84 -1.62 -20.20
C GLN A 377 -18.88 -1.73 -21.32
N PRO A 378 -20.06 -2.31 -21.07
CA PRO A 378 -21.17 -2.25 -22.03
C PRO A 378 -21.62 -0.81 -22.27
N CYS A 379 -22.09 -0.51 -23.48
CA CYS A 379 -22.79 0.75 -23.75
C CYS A 379 -24.20 0.70 -23.14
N PHE A 380 -24.41 1.30 -21.99
CA PHE A 380 -25.71 1.36 -21.32
C PHE A 380 -26.74 2.09 -22.18
N SER A 381 -26.33 3.13 -22.91
CA SER A 381 -27.19 3.93 -23.78
C SER A 381 -27.54 3.28 -25.14
N ALA A 382 -27.16 2.03 -25.39
CA ALA A 382 -27.47 1.35 -26.65
C ALA A 382 -28.88 0.72 -26.62
N ASP A 383 -29.70 0.97 -27.65
CA ASP A 383 -31.05 0.39 -27.80
C ASP A 383 -31.04 -1.13 -27.56
N GLY A 384 -31.89 -1.69 -26.70
CA GLY A 384 -31.89 -3.13 -26.44
C GLY A 384 -30.84 -3.65 -25.45
N SER A 385 -30.01 -2.78 -24.84
CA SER A 385 -29.02 -3.19 -23.84
C SER A 385 -29.68 -3.72 -22.56
N VAL A 386 -30.77 -3.08 -22.13
CA VAL A 386 -31.61 -3.48 -21.00
C VAL A 386 -32.24 -4.85 -21.29
N GLU A 387 -32.83 -5.03 -22.47
CA GLU A 387 -33.48 -6.29 -22.86
C GLU A 387 -32.49 -7.46 -22.97
N ALA A 388 -31.23 -7.21 -23.37
CA ALA A 388 -30.16 -8.20 -23.36
C ALA A 388 -29.80 -8.63 -21.92
N ALA A 389 -29.64 -7.66 -21.02
CA ALA A 389 -29.36 -7.93 -19.61
C ALA A 389 -30.52 -8.66 -18.90
N VAL A 390 -31.75 -8.16 -19.04
CA VAL A 390 -32.97 -8.81 -18.52
C VAL A 390 -33.05 -10.26 -19.02
N TYR A 391 -32.84 -10.51 -20.32
CA TYR A 391 -32.82 -11.88 -20.84
C TYR A 391 -31.74 -12.74 -20.17
N GLY A 392 -30.50 -12.26 -20.05
CA GLY A 392 -29.40 -12.99 -19.41
C GLY A 392 -29.67 -13.33 -17.94
N ILE A 393 -30.21 -12.38 -17.17
CA ILE A 393 -30.55 -12.57 -15.74
C ILE A 393 -31.73 -13.55 -15.59
N LEU A 394 -32.75 -13.47 -16.45
CA LEU A 394 -33.86 -14.43 -16.44
C LEU A 394 -33.39 -15.84 -16.81
N GLN A 395 -32.41 -16.00 -17.72
CA GLN A 395 -31.78 -17.31 -17.95
C GLN A 395 -30.95 -17.78 -16.74
N TYR A 396 -30.26 -16.88 -16.04
CA TYR A 396 -29.51 -17.22 -14.84
C TYR A 396 -30.41 -17.77 -13.72
N PHE A 397 -31.48 -17.06 -13.34
CA PHE A 397 -32.39 -17.52 -12.28
C PHE A 397 -33.23 -18.74 -12.72
N ALA A 398 -33.50 -18.92 -14.02
CA ALA A 398 -34.13 -20.15 -14.53
C ALA A 398 -33.20 -21.37 -14.45
N ALA A 399 -31.87 -21.18 -14.49
CA ALA A 399 -30.88 -22.23 -14.32
C ALA A 399 -30.44 -22.44 -12.84
N ASN A 400 -30.59 -21.41 -12.01
CA ASN A 400 -30.18 -21.37 -10.60
C ASN A 400 -31.34 -20.85 -9.73
N PRO A 401 -32.43 -21.64 -9.53
CA PRO A 401 -33.64 -21.16 -8.86
C PRO A 401 -33.39 -20.74 -7.40
N ASP A 402 -32.46 -21.44 -6.73
CA ASP A 402 -32.10 -21.25 -5.33
C ASP A 402 -31.15 -20.05 -5.12
N ALA A 403 -30.66 -19.40 -6.19
CA ALA A 403 -29.85 -18.20 -6.07
C ALA A 403 -30.70 -17.03 -5.52
N SER A 404 -30.24 -16.39 -4.44
CA SER A 404 -30.89 -15.23 -3.82
C SER A 404 -30.73 -13.94 -4.63
N SER A 405 -29.67 -13.84 -5.46
CA SER A 405 -29.22 -12.58 -6.02
C SER A 405 -28.45 -12.72 -7.34
N PHE A 406 -28.27 -11.60 -8.04
CA PHE A 406 -27.40 -11.49 -9.21
C PHE A 406 -26.58 -10.21 -9.18
N SER A 407 -25.31 -10.27 -9.59
CA SER A 407 -24.45 -9.07 -9.62
C SER A 407 -24.64 -8.24 -10.89
N LEU A 408 -24.93 -6.96 -10.72
CA LEU A 408 -24.89 -5.93 -11.75
C LEU A 408 -23.60 -5.09 -11.70
N GLY A 409 -22.63 -5.47 -10.86
CA GLY A 409 -21.35 -4.77 -10.71
C GLY A 409 -20.63 -4.58 -12.04
N VAL A 410 -20.28 -3.33 -12.34
CA VAL A 410 -19.51 -2.91 -13.53
C VAL A 410 -18.25 -3.75 -13.71
N ASN A 411 -17.77 -3.91 -14.95
CA ASN A 411 -16.51 -4.60 -15.19
C ASN A 411 -15.34 -3.83 -14.55
N ASP A 412 -14.16 -4.45 -14.43
CA ASP A 412 -12.96 -3.73 -13.99
C ASP A 412 -12.39 -2.89 -15.15
N SER A 413 -12.93 -1.67 -15.32
CA SER A 413 -12.51 -0.69 -16.34
C SER A 413 -13.22 0.67 -16.26
N GLY A 414 -12.49 1.77 -16.57
CA GLY A 414 -13.10 3.07 -16.90
C GLY A 414 -13.54 3.25 -18.37
N ASN A 415 -13.49 2.20 -19.20
CA ASN A 415 -13.76 2.28 -20.65
C ASN A 415 -15.26 2.15 -20.99
N TYR A 416 -16.05 3.17 -20.62
CA TYR A 416 -17.45 3.34 -21.05
C TYR A 416 -17.56 3.88 -22.49
N CYS A 417 -18.76 3.82 -23.07
CA CYS A 417 -19.03 4.35 -24.40
C CYS A 417 -19.40 5.85 -24.34
N GLU A 418 -20.01 6.23 -23.23
CA GLU A 418 -20.61 7.52 -22.95
C GLU A 418 -19.59 8.55 -22.42
N THR A 419 -18.36 8.12 -22.13
CA THR A 419 -17.24 8.99 -21.74
C THR A 419 -16.49 9.61 -22.93
N ASP A 420 -16.85 9.28 -24.18
CA ASP A 420 -16.40 10.04 -25.35
C ASP A 420 -17.10 11.41 -25.38
N SER A 421 -16.33 12.50 -25.48
CA SER A 421 -16.86 13.87 -25.49
C SER A 421 -17.72 14.21 -26.71
N ASN A 422 -17.79 13.32 -27.70
CA ASN A 422 -18.69 13.41 -28.85
C ASN A 422 -19.99 12.60 -28.65
N HIS A 423 -20.14 11.88 -27.54
CA HIS A 423 -21.29 11.04 -27.26
C HIS A 423 -22.55 11.88 -26.95
N PRO A 424 -23.75 11.56 -27.49
CA PRO A 424 -24.97 12.33 -27.25
C PRO A 424 -25.41 12.45 -25.78
N LEU A 425 -24.91 11.57 -24.92
CA LEU A 425 -25.14 11.56 -23.47
C LEU A 425 -23.85 11.76 -22.65
N TYR A 426 -22.84 12.43 -23.20
CA TYR A 426 -21.61 12.73 -22.45
C TYR A 426 -21.93 13.51 -21.15
N PRO A 427 -21.55 13.02 -19.94
CA PRO A 427 -21.99 13.61 -18.68
C PRO A 427 -21.49 15.03 -18.38
N ASP A 428 -20.37 15.45 -18.98
CA ASP A 428 -19.68 16.74 -18.75
C ASP A 428 -19.50 17.13 -17.26
N ARG A 429 -19.34 16.11 -16.40
CA ARG A 429 -19.23 16.22 -14.95
C ARG A 429 -18.17 15.25 -14.43
N ILE A 430 -17.42 15.70 -13.44
CA ILE A 430 -16.49 14.90 -12.64
C ILE A 430 -17.15 14.52 -11.30
N ASN A 431 -16.85 13.33 -10.79
CA ASN A 431 -17.36 12.78 -9.53
C ASN A 431 -16.37 12.97 -8.37
N SER A 432 -16.75 12.56 -7.15
CA SER A 432 -15.94 12.79 -5.93
C SER A 432 -14.52 12.22 -6.00
N VAL A 433 -14.34 11.06 -6.65
CA VAL A 433 -13.05 10.38 -6.84
C VAL A 433 -12.28 10.84 -8.10
N GLY A 434 -12.71 11.94 -8.73
CA GLY A 434 -11.99 12.55 -9.86
C GLY A 434 -12.18 11.88 -11.22
N ARG A 435 -13.18 11.01 -11.37
CA ARG A 435 -13.54 10.31 -12.62
C ARG A 435 -14.73 10.98 -13.32
N ILE A 436 -15.01 10.62 -14.57
CA ILE A 436 -16.21 11.08 -15.28
C ILE A 436 -17.45 10.47 -14.62
N HIS A 437 -18.45 11.28 -14.31
CA HIS A 437 -19.59 10.91 -13.47
C HIS A 437 -20.64 10.09 -14.24
N MET A 438 -20.47 8.77 -14.31
CA MET A 438 -21.33 7.85 -15.06
C MET A 438 -22.63 7.44 -14.34
N SER A 439 -22.75 7.72 -13.04
CA SER A 439 -23.83 7.26 -12.15
C SER A 439 -25.25 7.50 -12.71
N GLU A 440 -25.54 8.69 -13.25
CA GLU A 440 -26.87 9.03 -13.80
C GLU A 440 -27.30 8.11 -14.95
N ILE A 441 -26.35 7.59 -15.72
CA ILE A 441 -26.60 6.71 -16.88
C ILE A 441 -26.66 5.26 -16.39
N TYR A 442 -25.65 4.83 -15.64
CA TYR A 442 -25.52 3.46 -15.15
C TYR A 442 -26.67 3.08 -14.21
N TYR A 443 -26.99 3.89 -13.21
CA TYR A 443 -28.04 3.55 -12.25
C TYR A 443 -29.45 3.63 -12.83
N LYS A 444 -29.66 4.43 -13.87
CA LYS A 444 -30.93 4.44 -14.59
C LYS A 444 -31.11 3.13 -15.37
N TRP A 445 -30.04 2.67 -16.02
CA TRP A 445 -30.00 1.36 -16.67
C TRP A 445 -30.18 0.20 -15.68
N VAL A 446 -29.57 0.28 -14.49
CA VAL A 446 -29.78 -0.70 -13.39
C VAL A 446 -31.25 -0.76 -12.98
N ASN A 447 -31.90 0.37 -12.72
CA ASN A 447 -33.33 0.40 -12.38
C ASN A 447 -34.19 -0.21 -13.52
N ASP A 448 -33.95 0.20 -14.77
CA ASP A 448 -34.69 -0.31 -15.95
C ASP A 448 -34.58 -1.85 -16.10
N VAL A 449 -33.41 -2.43 -15.77
CA VAL A 449 -33.17 -3.88 -15.78
C VAL A 449 -33.85 -4.56 -14.58
N VAL A 450 -33.66 -4.02 -13.37
CA VAL A 450 -34.14 -4.65 -12.13
C VAL A 450 -35.67 -4.66 -12.06
N GLU A 451 -36.34 -3.55 -12.43
CA GLU A 451 -37.80 -3.49 -12.46
C GLU A 451 -38.41 -4.61 -13.33
N GLN A 452 -37.84 -4.87 -14.52
CA GLN A 452 -38.32 -5.92 -15.42
C GLN A 452 -37.99 -7.34 -14.95
N VAL A 453 -36.87 -7.56 -14.24
CA VAL A 453 -36.57 -8.89 -13.67
C VAL A 453 -37.50 -9.20 -12.49
N LEU A 454 -37.82 -8.19 -11.67
CA LEU A 454 -38.74 -8.32 -10.53
C LEU A 454 -40.20 -8.58 -10.92
N GLU A 455 -40.61 -8.30 -12.17
CA GLU A 455 -41.91 -8.76 -12.70
C GLU A 455 -42.02 -10.30 -12.76
N VAL A 456 -40.87 -11.00 -12.80
CA VAL A 456 -40.80 -12.48 -12.88
C VAL A 456 -40.30 -13.09 -11.56
N TYR A 457 -39.31 -12.45 -10.92
CA TYR A 457 -38.63 -12.96 -9.72
C TYR A 457 -38.60 -11.90 -8.59
N PRO A 458 -39.74 -11.60 -7.92
CA PRO A 458 -39.87 -10.48 -6.98
C PRO A 458 -39.11 -10.65 -5.64
N ASP A 459 -38.53 -11.83 -5.41
CA ASP A 459 -37.76 -12.20 -4.21
C ASP A 459 -36.28 -11.82 -4.30
N LYS A 460 -35.73 -11.57 -5.50
CA LYS A 460 -34.29 -11.50 -5.74
C LYS A 460 -33.67 -10.13 -5.44
N TRP A 461 -32.39 -10.16 -5.08
CA TRP A 461 -31.55 -8.99 -4.79
C TRP A 461 -30.48 -8.75 -5.87
N PHE A 462 -30.02 -7.51 -5.99
CA PHE A 462 -29.06 -7.08 -7.01
C PHE A 462 -27.92 -6.28 -6.39
N GLY A 463 -26.78 -6.92 -6.16
CA GLY A 463 -25.58 -6.23 -5.70
C GLY A 463 -24.86 -5.55 -6.86
N LEU A 464 -24.14 -4.47 -6.57
CA LEU A 464 -23.21 -3.84 -7.50
C LEU A 464 -22.08 -3.12 -6.75
N LEU A 465 -21.05 -2.69 -7.49
CA LEU A 465 -19.99 -1.83 -6.98
C LEU A 465 -20.29 -0.36 -7.31
N ALA A 466 -20.29 0.51 -6.29
CA ALA A 466 -20.14 1.95 -6.46
C ALA A 466 -18.64 2.25 -6.46
N TYR A 467 -18.05 2.32 -7.66
CA TYR A 467 -16.61 2.25 -7.92
C TYR A 467 -16.21 3.16 -9.10
N GLU A 468 -15.06 3.83 -8.99
CA GLU A 468 -14.48 4.71 -10.02
C GLU A 468 -15.51 5.67 -10.63
N GLU A 469 -15.81 5.61 -11.94
CA GLU A 469 -16.78 6.49 -12.62
C GLU A 469 -18.21 6.46 -12.04
N VAL A 470 -18.59 5.39 -11.33
CA VAL A 470 -19.92 5.21 -10.71
C VAL A 470 -19.89 5.23 -9.18
N ASN A 471 -18.86 5.82 -8.58
CA ASN A 471 -18.73 5.94 -7.11
C ASN A 471 -19.84 6.80 -6.44
N ASP A 472 -20.20 7.92 -7.06
CA ASP A 472 -21.18 8.88 -6.51
C ASP A 472 -22.62 8.40 -6.72
N PRO A 473 -23.56 8.68 -5.80
CA PRO A 473 -24.97 8.36 -5.99
C PRO A 473 -25.61 9.14 -7.15
N PRO A 474 -26.62 8.56 -7.82
CA PRO A 474 -27.43 9.25 -8.83
C PRO A 474 -28.41 10.26 -8.19
N ALA A 475 -28.92 11.21 -8.97
CA ALA A 475 -29.93 12.18 -8.52
C ALA A 475 -31.36 11.63 -8.35
N PHE A 476 -31.54 10.31 -8.31
CA PHE A 476 -32.84 9.63 -8.23
C PHE A 476 -32.75 8.33 -7.40
N PRO A 477 -33.84 7.86 -6.76
CA PRO A 477 -33.83 6.61 -6.00
C PRO A 477 -33.49 5.38 -6.86
N LEU A 478 -32.70 4.48 -6.29
CA LEU A 478 -32.55 3.11 -6.79
C LEU A 478 -33.81 2.28 -6.47
N ASN A 479 -33.98 1.18 -7.19
CA ASN A 479 -34.94 0.15 -6.82
C ASN A 479 -34.55 -0.46 -5.45
N PRO A 480 -35.50 -0.66 -4.50
CA PRO A 480 -35.23 -1.21 -3.16
C PRO A 480 -34.48 -2.55 -3.10
N ARG A 481 -34.48 -3.33 -4.19
CA ARG A 481 -33.73 -4.60 -4.30
C ARG A 481 -32.26 -4.42 -4.71
N VAL A 482 -31.79 -3.20 -4.96
CA VAL A 482 -30.42 -2.90 -5.34
C VAL A 482 -29.59 -2.52 -4.11
N VAL A 483 -28.42 -3.15 -3.96
CA VAL A 483 -27.46 -2.85 -2.87
C VAL A 483 -26.14 -2.36 -3.49
N PRO A 484 -25.87 -1.04 -3.47
CA PRO A 484 -24.58 -0.48 -3.87
C PRO A 484 -23.51 -0.76 -2.80
N PHE A 485 -22.39 -1.36 -3.20
CA PHE A 485 -21.21 -1.56 -2.35
C PHE A 485 -20.23 -0.40 -2.56
N VAL A 486 -20.12 0.49 -1.56
CA VAL A 486 -19.27 1.69 -1.60
C VAL A 486 -17.81 1.31 -1.34
N THR A 487 -16.95 1.50 -2.35
CA THR A 487 -15.53 1.15 -2.31
C THR A 487 -14.67 2.22 -1.64
N LYS A 488 -14.06 1.92 -0.48
CA LYS A 488 -13.11 2.83 0.18
C LYS A 488 -12.09 2.09 1.04
N ASP A 489 -10.85 2.58 1.06
CA ASP A 489 -9.85 2.24 2.07
C ASP A 489 -10.06 3.09 3.32
N ARG A 490 -10.85 2.57 4.28
CA ARG A 490 -11.28 3.30 5.48
C ARG A 490 -10.20 3.43 6.55
N LEU A 491 -8.93 3.11 6.26
CA LEU A 491 -7.79 3.66 7.01
C LEU A 491 -7.66 5.18 6.79
N SER A 492 -8.08 5.69 5.63
CA SER A 492 -8.07 7.13 5.32
C SER A 492 -8.93 7.98 6.27
N TRP A 493 -9.90 7.36 6.97
CA TRP A 493 -10.76 8.02 7.97
C TRP A 493 -10.03 8.33 9.30
N THR A 494 -8.72 8.09 9.38
CA THR A 494 -7.84 8.69 10.40
C THR A 494 -7.68 10.20 10.20
N ASP A 495 -7.84 10.68 8.98
CA ASP A 495 -7.93 12.11 8.64
C ASP A 495 -9.39 12.59 8.82
N PRO A 496 -9.67 13.55 9.71
CA PRO A 496 -11.03 14.02 9.96
C PRO A 496 -11.71 14.68 8.76
N GLU A 497 -10.95 15.32 7.85
CA GLU A 497 -11.53 15.95 6.66
C GLU A 497 -12.04 14.90 5.68
N VAL A 498 -11.29 13.80 5.51
CA VAL A 498 -11.72 12.66 4.69
C VAL A 498 -12.89 11.94 5.35
N LYS A 499 -12.85 11.75 6.68
CA LYS A 499 -13.94 11.12 7.43
C LYS A 499 -15.26 11.87 7.26
N ASP A 500 -15.25 13.20 7.45
CA ASP A 500 -16.44 14.04 7.29
C ASP A 500 -16.99 14.02 5.85
N VAL A 501 -16.12 14.03 4.84
CA VAL A 501 -16.52 13.95 3.41
C VAL A 501 -17.11 12.59 3.04
N GLU A 502 -16.48 11.49 3.48
CA GLU A 502 -16.92 10.13 3.19
C GLU A 502 -18.18 9.75 3.97
N HIS A 503 -18.32 10.19 5.23
CA HIS A 503 -19.58 10.10 5.97
C HIS A 503 -20.71 10.85 5.23
N GLY A 504 -20.45 12.08 4.77
CA GLY A 504 -21.40 12.84 3.95
C GLY A 504 -21.72 12.19 2.60
N MET A 505 -20.87 11.30 2.09
CA MET A 505 -21.16 10.47 0.90
C MET A 505 -22.09 9.29 1.25
N ILE A 506 -21.92 8.66 2.41
CA ILE A 506 -22.85 7.64 2.91
C ILE A 506 -24.24 8.26 3.16
N GLU A 507 -24.33 9.43 3.82
CA GLU A 507 -25.58 10.17 4.01
C GLU A 507 -26.29 10.52 2.67
N GLN A 508 -25.56 10.66 1.56
CA GLN A 508 -26.13 10.85 0.23
C GLN A 508 -26.61 9.53 -0.40
N TRP A 509 -25.90 8.43 -0.15
CA TRP A 509 -26.32 7.08 -0.56
C TRP A 509 -27.62 6.64 0.14
N GLU A 510 -27.77 6.90 1.44
CA GLU A 510 -29.00 6.65 2.21
C GLU A 510 -30.24 7.40 1.67
N GLN A 511 -30.05 8.53 0.98
CA GLN A 511 -31.16 9.29 0.39
C GLN A 511 -31.71 8.66 -0.90
N VAL A 512 -31.00 7.70 -1.50
CA VAL A 512 -31.36 7.09 -2.79
C VAL A 512 -31.39 5.55 -2.77
N ALA A 513 -30.71 4.88 -1.84
CA ALA A 513 -30.74 3.43 -1.68
C ALA A 513 -31.34 3.04 -0.31
N GLU A 514 -32.23 2.05 -0.29
CA GLU A 514 -32.84 1.56 0.95
C GLU A 514 -31.85 0.77 1.83
N ASN A 515 -30.79 0.24 1.22
CA ASN A 515 -29.76 -0.58 1.86
C ASN A 515 -28.40 -0.29 1.22
N VAL A 516 -27.34 -0.16 2.03
CA VAL A 516 -25.96 0.08 1.53
C VAL A 516 -25.05 -1.09 1.90
N GLY A 517 -24.11 -1.43 1.01
CA GLY A 517 -22.99 -2.31 1.28
C GLY A 517 -21.68 -1.54 1.34
N TRP A 518 -20.67 -2.09 2.03
CA TRP A 518 -19.30 -1.57 2.04
C TRP A 518 -18.34 -2.56 1.39
N TYR A 519 -17.41 -2.01 0.62
CA TYR A 519 -16.23 -2.71 0.11
C TYR A 519 -15.01 -2.03 0.73
N ASP A 520 -14.22 -2.78 1.49
CA ASP A 520 -13.07 -2.30 2.29
C ASP A 520 -11.73 -2.85 1.78
N TYR A 521 -10.77 -1.97 1.55
CA TYR A 521 -9.39 -2.35 1.19
C TYR A 521 -8.52 -2.58 2.44
N LEU A 522 -8.87 -3.62 3.19
CA LEU A 522 -8.23 -4.04 4.47
C LEU A 522 -6.80 -4.60 4.31
N TYR A 523 -6.21 -4.41 3.13
CA TYR A 523 -4.95 -4.96 2.62
C TYR A 523 -3.84 -5.11 3.67
N GLY A 524 -3.27 -6.31 3.73
CA GLY A 524 -2.05 -6.67 4.45
C GLY A 524 -0.82 -6.73 3.54
N THR A 525 -0.59 -7.85 2.85
CA THR A 525 0.70 -8.17 2.19
C THR A 525 0.99 -7.41 0.87
N LEU A 526 0.12 -6.48 0.50
CA LEU A 526 0.46 -5.41 -0.44
C LEU A 526 1.36 -4.33 0.21
N TYR A 527 1.44 -4.33 1.55
CA TYR A 527 2.31 -3.51 2.36
C TYR A 527 3.47 -4.34 2.95
N THR A 528 4.59 -3.67 3.21
CA THR A 528 5.87 -4.30 3.59
C THR A 528 6.22 -4.11 5.07
N ILE A 529 5.22 -3.75 5.87
CA ILE A 529 5.19 -3.65 7.34
C ILE A 529 3.78 -4.09 7.81
N PRO A 530 3.55 -4.44 9.08
CA PRO A 530 2.22 -4.85 9.56
C PRO A 530 1.21 -3.72 9.35
N ARG A 531 0.08 -3.96 8.66
CA ARG A 531 -0.91 -2.92 8.40
C ARG A 531 -2.16 -3.13 9.24
N ILE A 532 -2.19 -2.48 10.41
CA ILE A 532 -3.19 -2.66 11.46
C ILE A 532 -3.69 -1.32 12.02
N TYR A 533 -4.96 -1.28 12.42
CA TYR A 533 -5.67 -0.10 12.94
C TYR A 533 -6.96 -0.49 13.69
N PRO A 534 -6.88 -1.40 14.70
CA PRO A 534 -8.05 -1.98 15.36
C PRO A 534 -9.05 -0.97 15.95
N HIS A 535 -8.59 0.17 16.49
CA HIS A 535 -9.49 1.17 17.07
C HIS A 535 -10.32 1.90 16.00
N VAL A 536 -9.68 2.27 14.89
CA VAL A 536 -10.35 2.88 13.73
C VAL A 536 -11.31 1.88 13.09
N MET A 537 -10.93 0.61 12.99
CA MET A 537 -11.82 -0.47 12.53
C MET A 537 -13.09 -0.57 13.40
N ALA A 538 -12.97 -0.47 14.73
CA ALA A 538 -14.11 -0.49 15.63
C ALA A 538 -15.00 0.76 15.53
N GLU A 539 -14.43 1.95 15.28
CA GLU A 539 -15.23 3.13 14.94
C GLU A 539 -15.97 2.96 13.62
N ASN A 540 -15.30 2.46 12.59
CA ASN A 540 -15.86 2.29 11.25
C ASN A 540 -17.05 1.33 11.25
N TYR A 541 -16.97 0.17 11.93
CA TYR A 541 -18.09 -0.77 12.02
C TYR A 541 -19.24 -0.26 12.91
N ARG A 542 -18.96 0.54 13.95
CA ARG A 542 -20.04 1.21 14.70
C ARG A 542 -20.78 2.22 13.83
N TYR A 543 -20.05 3.04 13.08
CA TYR A 543 -20.65 3.97 12.12
C TYR A 543 -21.46 3.23 11.04
N ALA A 544 -20.95 2.13 10.49
CA ALA A 544 -21.65 1.31 9.50
C ALA A 544 -23.03 0.84 9.99
N LYS A 545 -23.07 0.23 11.18
CA LYS A 545 -24.31 -0.26 11.82
C LYS A 545 -25.31 0.87 12.11
N ASP A 546 -24.83 2.05 12.45
CA ASP A 546 -25.69 3.18 12.81
C ASP A 546 -26.15 4.01 11.59
N ASN A 547 -25.69 3.71 10.36
CA ASN A 547 -25.99 4.43 9.10
C ASN A 547 -26.31 3.45 7.94
N HIS A 548 -27.29 2.57 8.15
CA HIS A 548 -27.91 1.64 7.17
C HIS A 548 -26.96 0.79 6.29
N VAL A 549 -25.72 0.53 6.73
CA VAL A 549 -24.84 -0.43 6.08
C VAL A 549 -25.21 -1.83 6.57
N ILE A 550 -25.67 -2.69 5.66
CA ILE A 550 -26.14 -4.04 5.99
C ILE A 550 -25.15 -5.16 5.60
N ALA A 551 -24.14 -4.83 4.79
CA ALA A 551 -23.32 -5.82 4.10
C ALA A 551 -21.86 -5.37 3.98
N HIS A 552 -20.91 -6.24 4.31
CA HIS A 552 -19.48 -5.99 4.17
C HIS A 552 -18.81 -7.04 3.27
N TYR A 553 -17.92 -6.53 2.41
CA TYR A 553 -16.85 -7.28 1.77
C TYR A 553 -15.52 -6.58 2.05
N ALA A 554 -14.47 -7.33 2.40
CA ALA A 554 -13.14 -6.76 2.59
C ALA A 554 -12.06 -7.53 1.80
N GLU A 555 -11.17 -6.81 1.13
CA GLU A 555 -9.94 -7.40 0.59
C GLU A 555 -8.82 -7.35 1.64
N LEU A 556 -8.54 -8.50 2.26
CA LEU A 556 -7.53 -8.61 3.32
C LEU A 556 -6.15 -8.89 2.73
N TYR A 557 -6.01 -9.94 1.90
CA TYR A 557 -4.71 -10.43 1.38
C TYR A 557 -3.56 -10.42 2.43
N GLY A 558 -3.88 -10.78 3.67
CA GLY A 558 -2.98 -10.71 4.82
C GLY A 558 -2.10 -11.95 4.99
N ASN A 559 -1.19 -11.87 5.95
CA ASN A 559 -0.46 -12.99 6.53
C ASN A 559 -0.49 -12.85 8.07
N ALA A 560 0.13 -13.76 8.82
CA ALA A 560 0.12 -13.73 10.28
C ALA A 560 0.71 -12.44 10.90
N GLY A 561 1.53 -11.69 10.16
CA GLY A 561 2.05 -10.39 10.57
C GLY A 561 0.97 -9.36 10.89
N ASP A 562 -0.20 -9.43 10.23
CA ASP A 562 -1.39 -8.61 10.53
C ASP A 562 -2.06 -8.95 11.88
N GLY A 563 -1.67 -10.06 12.52
CA GLY A 563 -2.07 -10.44 13.88
C GLY A 563 -3.59 -10.47 14.10
N PRO A 564 -4.12 -9.69 15.05
CA PRO A 564 -5.54 -9.74 15.40
C PRO A 564 -6.48 -9.20 14.31
N LYS A 565 -5.99 -8.47 13.30
CA LYS A 565 -6.82 -7.69 12.36
C LYS A 565 -7.96 -8.49 11.72
N ALA A 566 -7.66 -9.70 11.24
CA ALA A 566 -8.66 -10.56 10.58
C ALA A 566 -9.70 -11.11 11.59
N TRP A 567 -9.23 -11.55 12.76
CA TRP A 567 -10.09 -12.10 13.82
C TRP A 567 -11.00 -11.02 14.42
N LEU A 568 -10.43 -9.86 14.73
CA LEU A 568 -11.16 -8.69 15.23
C LEU A 568 -12.19 -8.19 14.22
N SER A 569 -11.84 -8.14 12.93
CA SER A 569 -12.79 -7.79 11.86
C SER A 569 -13.98 -8.75 11.81
N ALA A 570 -13.78 -10.06 12.05
CA ALA A 570 -14.87 -11.02 12.12
C ALA A 570 -15.76 -10.81 13.36
N LYS A 571 -15.18 -10.55 14.54
CA LYS A 571 -15.94 -10.29 15.77
C LYS A 571 -16.75 -8.99 15.69
N LEU A 572 -16.13 -7.91 15.22
CA LEU A 572 -16.81 -6.61 15.08
C LEU A 572 -17.82 -6.58 13.92
N GLN A 573 -17.70 -7.45 12.91
CA GLN A 573 -18.77 -7.65 11.92
C GLN A 573 -19.94 -8.50 12.45
N TRP A 574 -19.75 -9.26 13.53
CA TRP A 574 -20.86 -9.91 14.24
C TRP A 574 -21.57 -8.90 15.16
N ASP A 575 -20.82 -8.21 16.03
CA ASP A 575 -21.32 -7.13 16.88
C ASP A 575 -20.30 -5.96 16.99
N PRO A 576 -20.55 -4.81 16.34
CA PRO A 576 -19.71 -3.63 16.44
C PRO A 576 -19.65 -2.96 17.82
N ASN A 577 -20.56 -3.32 18.75
CA ASN A 577 -20.60 -2.74 20.09
C ASN A 577 -19.63 -3.43 21.06
N GLN A 578 -18.95 -4.51 20.64
CA GLN A 578 -17.96 -5.21 21.48
C GLN A 578 -16.78 -4.28 21.83
N ASP A 579 -16.25 -4.48 23.04
CA ASP A 579 -15.11 -3.75 23.55
C ASP A 579 -13.82 -4.17 22.82
N VAL A 580 -13.26 -3.26 22.03
CA VAL A 580 -12.07 -3.52 21.21
C VAL A 580 -10.83 -3.78 22.05
N ASP A 581 -10.67 -3.09 23.20
CA ASP A 581 -9.54 -3.32 24.10
C ASP A 581 -9.63 -4.72 24.72
N ALA A 582 -10.82 -5.13 25.16
CA ALA A 582 -11.04 -6.47 25.73
C ALA A 582 -10.85 -7.60 24.69
N LEU A 583 -11.28 -7.38 23.44
CA LEU A 583 -11.04 -8.33 22.33
C LEU A 583 -9.55 -8.46 22.01
N LEU A 584 -8.80 -7.34 22.00
CA LEU A 584 -7.36 -7.34 21.79
C LEU A 584 -6.63 -8.02 22.96
N GLU A 585 -6.98 -7.69 24.21
CA GLU A 585 -6.42 -8.32 25.41
C GLU A 585 -6.63 -9.84 25.40
N GLU A 586 -7.85 -10.32 25.11
CA GLU A 586 -8.08 -11.77 24.94
C GLU A 586 -7.25 -12.34 23.78
N TRP A 587 -7.19 -11.70 22.61
CA TRP A 587 -6.41 -12.25 21.49
C TRP A 587 -4.92 -12.37 21.86
N TYR A 588 -4.33 -11.38 22.53
CA TYR A 588 -2.93 -11.44 22.99
C TYR A 588 -2.70 -12.49 24.08
N GLU A 589 -3.54 -12.55 25.12
CA GLU A 589 -3.43 -13.55 26.18
C GLU A 589 -3.62 -14.98 25.65
N ARG A 590 -4.58 -15.21 24.76
CA ARG A 590 -4.77 -16.52 24.13
C ARG A 590 -3.59 -16.86 23.22
N ALA A 591 -3.17 -15.93 22.35
CA ALA A 591 -2.12 -16.16 21.36
C ALA A 591 -0.77 -16.52 21.95
N VAL A 592 -0.31 -15.83 23.01
CA VAL A 592 1.04 -16.01 23.55
C VAL A 592 1.10 -16.29 25.07
N GLY A 593 0.00 -16.10 25.79
CA GLY A 593 -0.08 -16.28 27.24
C GLY A 593 0.10 -14.99 28.03
N PRO A 594 -0.43 -14.91 29.26
CA PRO A 594 -0.48 -13.68 30.08
C PRO A 594 0.89 -13.05 30.34
N ALA A 595 1.95 -13.87 30.41
CA ALA A 595 3.32 -13.38 30.61
C ALA A 595 3.93 -12.67 29.39
N ALA A 596 3.40 -12.92 28.19
CA ALA A 596 3.89 -12.41 26.91
C ALA A 596 2.93 -11.41 26.24
N ALA A 597 1.65 -11.42 26.62
CA ALA A 597 0.59 -10.62 26.00
C ALA A 597 0.92 -9.13 25.93
N ALA A 598 1.47 -8.55 27.01
CA ALA A 598 1.84 -7.14 27.07
C ALA A 598 2.97 -6.74 26.11
N ASP A 599 3.92 -7.64 25.79
CA ASP A 599 4.96 -7.34 24.79
C ASP A 599 4.35 -7.31 23.38
N LEU A 600 3.43 -8.25 23.10
CA LEU A 600 2.77 -8.36 21.81
C LEU A 600 1.78 -7.22 21.57
N ALA A 601 1.04 -6.82 22.61
CA ALA A 601 0.20 -5.63 22.61
C ALA A 601 1.02 -4.37 22.30
N ALA A 602 2.19 -4.21 22.93
CA ALA A 602 3.08 -3.07 22.68
C ALA A 602 3.66 -3.07 21.26
N TYR A 603 3.92 -4.24 20.67
CA TYR A 603 4.35 -4.35 19.27
C TYR A 603 3.26 -3.87 18.31
N TYR A 604 2.01 -4.29 18.51
CA TYR A 604 0.91 -3.85 17.66
C TYR A 604 0.50 -2.39 17.91
N ALA A 605 0.54 -1.90 19.16
CA ALA A 605 0.29 -0.48 19.45
C ALA A 605 1.28 0.47 18.73
N LEU A 606 2.55 0.05 18.55
CA LEU A 606 3.55 0.78 17.78
C LEU A 606 3.16 0.91 16.30
N TRP A 607 2.68 -0.18 15.67
CA TRP A 607 2.28 -0.17 14.26
C TRP A 607 0.92 0.49 14.04
N GLU A 608 -0.02 0.38 14.98
CA GLU A 608 -1.27 1.17 14.93
C GLU A 608 -0.96 2.68 14.99
N HIS A 609 -0.20 3.15 15.98
CA HIS A 609 0.19 4.56 16.10
C HIS A 609 0.91 5.09 14.83
N TYR A 610 1.73 4.25 14.18
CA TYR A 610 2.32 4.60 12.88
C TYR A 610 1.25 4.81 11.80
N TRP A 611 0.27 3.91 11.67
CA TRP A 611 -0.77 3.97 10.64
C TRP A 611 -1.91 4.95 10.94
N THR A 612 -2.15 5.30 12.20
CA THR A 612 -3.25 6.20 12.60
C THR A 612 -2.80 7.64 12.81
N GLU A 613 -1.56 7.88 13.27
CA GLU A 613 -1.03 9.22 13.55
C GLU A 613 0.14 9.58 12.62
N GLN A 614 1.23 8.80 12.63
CA GLN A 614 2.49 9.23 12.01
C GLN A 614 2.39 9.33 10.48
N ILE A 615 1.70 8.38 9.84
CA ILE A 615 1.60 8.32 8.37
C ILE A 615 0.88 9.54 7.77
N GLN A 616 0.03 10.23 8.54
CA GLN A 616 -0.69 11.42 8.07
C GLN A 616 0.26 12.56 7.68
N ALA A 617 1.48 12.60 8.23
CA ALA A 617 2.51 13.58 7.89
C ALA A 617 3.28 13.27 6.59
N SER A 618 2.98 12.16 5.90
CA SER A 618 3.64 11.78 4.65
C SER A 618 2.93 12.33 3.40
N ASP A 619 3.72 12.71 2.39
CA ASP A 619 3.23 13.00 1.04
C ASP A 619 2.40 11.83 0.50
N TRP A 620 2.84 10.58 0.75
CA TRP A 620 2.17 9.34 0.37
C TRP A 620 0.70 9.30 0.82
N PHE A 621 0.44 9.61 2.09
CA PHE A 621 -0.91 9.63 2.64
C PHE A 621 -1.72 10.81 2.11
N GLN A 622 -1.13 12.01 2.05
CA GLN A 622 -1.84 13.20 1.58
C GLN A 622 -2.22 13.12 0.09
N ILE A 623 -1.46 12.40 -0.72
CA ILE A 623 -1.81 12.04 -2.11
C ILE A 623 -2.89 10.95 -2.11
N GLY A 624 -2.71 9.88 -1.33
CA GLY A 624 -3.58 8.69 -1.39
C GLY A 624 -4.95 8.83 -0.71
N LYS A 625 -5.12 9.68 0.31
CA LYS A 625 -6.30 9.67 1.21
C LYS A 625 -7.64 9.91 0.50
N ASN A 626 -7.63 10.67 -0.60
CA ASN A 626 -8.81 10.97 -1.41
C ASN A 626 -9.09 9.94 -2.52
N MET A 627 -8.23 8.94 -2.69
CA MET A 627 -8.44 7.86 -3.66
C MET A 627 -9.38 6.79 -3.10
N THR A 628 -9.85 5.90 -3.98
CA THR A 628 -10.60 4.68 -3.65
C THR A 628 -9.81 3.77 -2.70
N TYR A 629 -8.50 3.66 -2.89
CA TYR A 629 -7.57 2.93 -2.03
C TYR A 629 -6.20 3.63 -1.91
N LEU A 630 -5.50 3.41 -0.79
CA LEU A 630 -4.17 3.96 -0.57
C LEU A 630 -3.11 3.26 -1.45
N ALA A 631 -2.07 4.00 -1.83
CA ALA A 631 -1.15 3.62 -2.90
C ALA A 631 -0.16 2.49 -2.52
N PHE A 632 -0.59 1.24 -2.67
CA PHE A 632 0.23 0.04 -2.42
C PHE A 632 1.46 -0.12 -3.33
N ASN A 633 1.47 0.52 -4.49
CA ASN A 633 2.54 0.43 -5.49
C ASN A 633 3.67 1.44 -5.27
N ASP A 634 3.46 2.44 -4.39
CA ASP A 634 4.52 3.29 -3.86
C ASP A 634 4.85 2.86 -2.43
N LEU A 635 6.15 2.71 -2.16
CA LEU A 635 6.69 2.34 -0.85
C LEU A 635 7.18 3.54 -0.04
N SER A 636 6.94 4.78 -0.51
CA SER A 636 7.45 5.99 0.15
C SER A 636 6.92 6.22 1.58
N TYR A 637 5.88 5.49 2.03
CA TYR A 637 5.51 5.39 3.44
C TYR A 637 6.68 4.91 4.34
N LEU A 638 7.56 4.03 3.82
CA LEU A 638 8.73 3.52 4.54
C LEU A 638 9.78 4.58 4.91
N ASN A 639 9.69 5.79 4.34
CA ASN A 639 10.56 6.90 4.74
C ASN A 639 10.34 7.34 6.20
N LEU A 640 9.13 7.15 6.74
CA LEU A 640 8.81 7.47 8.14
C LEU A 640 9.14 6.33 9.13
N VAL A 641 9.43 5.12 8.65
CA VAL A 641 9.76 3.99 9.53
C VAL A 641 11.19 4.16 10.05
N THR A 642 11.35 4.32 11.37
CA THR A 642 12.66 4.50 12.00
C THR A 642 13.35 3.19 12.34
N ASP A 643 14.68 3.22 12.43
CA ASP A 643 15.48 2.03 12.80
C ASP A 643 15.22 1.63 14.27
N ASP A 644 14.84 2.59 15.12
CA ASP A 644 14.34 2.37 16.49
C ASP A 644 13.02 1.58 16.52
N MET A 645 12.05 1.92 15.67
CA MET A 645 10.77 1.18 15.57
C MET A 645 10.98 -0.30 15.21
N VAL A 646 11.90 -0.57 14.28
CA VAL A 646 12.27 -1.93 13.87
C VAL A 646 12.99 -2.66 15.01
N THR A 647 13.94 -2.00 15.68
CA THR A 647 14.69 -2.55 16.82
C THR A 647 13.77 -2.88 17.99
N GLN A 648 12.84 -1.98 18.33
CA GLN A 648 11.82 -2.18 19.36
C GLN A 648 10.87 -3.33 18.97
N SER A 649 10.46 -3.42 17.71
CA SER A 649 9.61 -4.50 17.21
C SER A 649 10.26 -5.88 17.35
N ARG A 650 11.53 -6.03 16.95
CA ARG A 650 12.30 -7.27 17.17
C ARG A 650 12.36 -7.61 18.66
N ALA A 651 12.74 -6.65 19.51
CA ALA A 651 12.90 -6.88 20.94
C ALA A 651 11.60 -7.32 21.63
N LEU A 652 10.45 -6.75 21.24
CA LEU A 652 9.14 -7.13 21.76
C LEU A 652 8.70 -8.52 21.32
N LEU A 653 8.90 -8.88 20.04
CA LEU A 653 8.55 -10.21 19.53
C LEU A 653 9.49 -11.31 20.06
N GLU A 654 10.78 -11.04 20.20
CA GLU A 654 11.72 -11.95 20.87
C GLU A 654 11.37 -12.13 22.36
N ALA A 655 10.95 -11.05 23.05
CA ALA A 655 10.45 -11.13 24.42
C ALA A 655 9.16 -11.97 24.51
N ALA A 656 8.20 -11.78 23.60
CA ALA A 656 6.99 -12.59 23.54
C ALA A 656 7.32 -14.08 23.32
N VAL A 657 8.20 -14.41 22.36
CA VAL A 657 8.68 -15.79 22.12
C VAL A 657 9.40 -16.38 23.35
N ALA A 658 10.12 -15.57 24.12
CA ALA A 658 10.82 -15.99 25.33
C ALA A 658 9.87 -16.24 26.51
N LYS A 659 8.83 -15.42 26.67
CA LYS A 659 7.84 -15.49 27.75
C LYS A 659 6.63 -16.39 27.46
N ALA A 660 6.42 -16.79 26.20
CA ALA A 660 5.25 -17.58 25.79
C ALA A 660 5.14 -18.93 26.54
N GLY A 661 3.95 -19.23 27.04
CA GLY A 661 3.73 -20.28 28.03
C GLY A 661 3.66 -21.71 27.46
N THR A 662 2.59 -22.03 26.73
CA THR A 662 2.38 -23.38 26.17
C THR A 662 3.14 -23.60 24.86
N PRO A 663 3.35 -24.85 24.42
CA PRO A 663 3.94 -25.13 23.10
C PRO A 663 3.18 -24.47 21.93
N LYS A 664 1.84 -24.47 21.95
CA LYS A 664 1.03 -23.76 20.94
C LYS A 664 1.18 -22.24 21.01
N GLN A 665 1.24 -21.66 22.21
CA GLN A 665 1.47 -20.22 22.38
C GLN A 665 2.84 -19.82 21.85
N LYS A 666 3.86 -20.65 22.10
CA LYS A 666 5.21 -20.44 21.57
C LYS A 666 5.27 -20.67 20.06
N ALA A 667 4.51 -21.60 19.50
CA ALA A 667 4.38 -21.76 18.04
C ALA A 667 3.84 -20.49 17.39
N ARG A 668 2.69 -19.98 17.87
CA ARG A 668 2.08 -18.71 17.45
C ARG A 668 3.06 -17.53 17.57
N ALA A 669 3.73 -17.37 18.72
CA ALA A 669 4.74 -16.33 18.92
C ALA A 669 5.89 -16.40 17.88
N ASN A 670 6.38 -17.59 17.54
CA ASN A 670 7.42 -17.75 16.53
C ASN A 670 6.93 -17.43 15.12
N VAL A 671 5.69 -17.79 14.76
CA VAL A 671 5.10 -17.41 13.46
C VAL A 671 5.00 -15.88 13.32
N LEU A 672 4.61 -15.18 14.39
CA LEU A 672 4.57 -13.70 14.40
C LEU A 672 5.97 -13.09 14.24
N LEU A 673 6.98 -13.61 14.92
CA LEU A 673 8.38 -13.20 14.74
C LEU A 673 8.88 -13.46 13.30
N ARG A 674 8.52 -14.61 12.71
CA ARG A 674 8.89 -14.98 11.33
C ARG A 674 8.20 -14.10 10.27
N ALA A 675 6.95 -13.71 10.49
CA ALA A 675 6.30 -12.71 9.65
C ALA A 675 7.03 -11.35 9.74
N PHE A 676 7.42 -10.94 10.95
CA PHE A 676 8.16 -9.71 11.17
C PHE A 676 9.56 -9.70 10.54
N GLU A 677 10.27 -10.82 10.43
CA GLU A 677 11.57 -10.87 9.74
C GLU A 677 11.49 -10.38 8.27
N TYR A 678 10.36 -10.57 7.58
CA TYR A 678 10.14 -10.01 6.24
C TYR A 678 9.95 -8.49 6.28
N TYR A 679 9.25 -7.97 7.28
CA TYR A 679 9.03 -6.54 7.47
C TYR A 679 10.31 -5.80 7.91
N GLU A 680 11.08 -6.39 8.82
CA GLU A 680 12.43 -5.93 9.21
C GLU A 680 13.36 -5.88 7.99
N ALA A 681 13.45 -7.00 7.24
CA ALA A 681 14.27 -7.07 6.04
C ALA A 681 13.83 -6.06 4.96
N SER A 682 12.54 -5.70 4.92
CA SER A 682 12.02 -4.63 4.07
C SER A 682 12.44 -3.25 4.56
N ALA A 683 12.10 -2.88 5.80
CA ALA A 683 12.37 -1.56 6.36
C ALA A 683 13.86 -1.22 6.47
N LEU A 684 14.71 -2.18 6.87
CA LEU A 684 16.16 -1.96 7.00
C LEU A 684 16.90 -1.93 5.65
N SER A 685 16.34 -2.53 4.59
CA SER A 685 16.93 -2.46 3.25
C SER A 685 16.36 -1.34 2.38
N TYR A 686 15.29 -0.66 2.79
CA TYR A 686 14.66 0.37 1.97
C TYR A 686 15.58 1.60 1.77
N PRO A 687 15.78 2.09 0.53
CA PRO A 687 16.60 3.27 0.25
C PRO A 687 15.87 4.56 0.64
N LYS A 688 15.80 4.85 1.95
CA LYS A 688 15.13 6.03 2.52
C LYS A 688 15.63 7.35 1.89
N LYS A 689 14.69 8.23 1.56
CA LYS A 689 14.92 9.60 1.06
C LYS A 689 15.35 10.48 2.23
N ASN A 690 16.64 10.45 2.53
CA ASN A 690 17.27 11.33 3.52
C ASN A 690 17.51 12.73 2.93
N ASP A 691 17.51 13.74 3.78
CA ASP A 691 17.86 15.11 3.39
C ASP A 691 19.35 15.25 2.99
N PRO A 692 19.72 16.25 2.18
CA PRO A 692 21.13 16.57 1.92
C PRO A 692 21.83 17.07 3.20
N PRO A 693 23.09 16.65 3.45
CA PRO A 693 23.84 17.14 4.61
C PRO A 693 24.12 18.64 4.47
N ALA A 694 23.79 19.44 5.49
CA ALA A 694 23.96 20.88 5.49
C ALA A 694 25.35 21.33 6.00
N SER A 695 26.18 20.40 6.48
CA SER A 695 27.52 20.69 7.00
C SER A 695 28.52 19.55 6.82
N GLU A 696 29.82 19.88 6.94
CA GLU A 696 30.93 18.92 6.94
C GLU A 696 30.75 17.80 7.97
N ALA A 697 30.23 18.14 9.15
CA ALA A 697 29.99 17.17 10.22
C ALA A 697 28.87 16.17 9.85
N GLU A 698 27.79 16.64 9.23
CA GLU A 698 26.70 15.78 8.75
C GLU A 698 27.14 14.90 7.57
N ALA A 699 27.91 15.46 6.63
CA ALA A 699 28.43 14.70 5.49
C ALA A 699 29.43 13.61 5.91
N LEU A 700 30.27 13.87 6.92
CA LEU A 700 31.13 12.85 7.52
C LEU A 700 30.33 11.79 8.29
N GLN A 701 29.33 12.19 9.08
CA GLN A 701 28.45 11.26 9.80
C GLN A 701 27.66 10.36 8.83
N LEU A 702 27.20 10.91 7.70
CA LEU A 702 26.52 10.15 6.65
C LEU A 702 27.46 9.11 6.01
N LEU A 703 28.71 9.49 5.69
CA LEU A 703 29.71 8.54 5.18
C LEU A 703 30.00 7.41 6.17
N ASP A 704 30.14 7.71 7.47
CA ASP A 704 30.38 6.69 8.50
C ASP A 704 29.15 5.78 8.72
N HIS A 705 27.93 6.32 8.75
CA HIS A 705 26.69 5.54 8.79
C HIS A 705 26.54 4.59 7.59
N ILE A 706 26.89 5.05 6.37
CA ILE A 706 26.91 4.17 5.19
C ILE A 706 28.00 3.10 5.35
N ALA A 707 29.19 3.47 5.84
CA ALA A 707 30.29 2.53 6.05
C ALA A 707 29.94 1.40 7.01
N GLU A 708 29.24 1.72 8.10
CA GLU A 708 28.78 0.76 9.11
C GLU A 708 27.59 -0.07 8.63
N THR A 709 26.59 0.55 7.98
CA THR A 709 25.31 -0.12 7.69
C THR A 709 25.22 -0.82 6.33
N ILE A 710 25.99 -0.42 5.30
CA ILE A 710 25.72 -0.86 3.91
C ILE A 710 25.80 -2.38 3.73
N ALA A 711 26.70 -3.07 4.42
CA ALA A 711 26.80 -4.52 4.35
C ALA A 711 25.54 -5.22 4.90
N GLY A 712 24.93 -4.66 5.95
CA GLY A 712 23.66 -5.13 6.50
C GLY A 712 22.47 -4.81 5.60
N LYS A 713 22.36 -3.57 5.09
CA LYS A 713 21.26 -3.15 4.21
C LYS A 713 21.15 -4.00 2.94
N LEU A 714 22.29 -4.35 2.34
CA LEU A 714 22.37 -5.25 1.18
C LEU A 714 22.07 -6.72 1.54
N ALA A 715 22.41 -7.17 2.75
CA ALA A 715 22.03 -8.51 3.23
C ALA A 715 20.52 -8.61 3.45
N TYR A 716 19.92 -7.64 4.16
CA TYR A 716 18.47 -7.55 4.37
C TYR A 716 17.69 -7.47 3.05
N ALA A 717 18.23 -6.83 2.00
CA ALA A 717 17.61 -6.84 0.68
C ALA A 717 17.53 -8.25 0.06
N GLN A 718 18.55 -9.09 0.29
CA GLN A 718 18.58 -10.48 -0.15
C GLN A 718 17.70 -11.36 0.75
N ASP A 719 17.72 -11.15 2.06
CA ASP A 719 16.85 -11.86 3.01
C ASP A 719 15.36 -11.59 2.75
N ARG A 720 14.97 -10.37 2.38
CA ARG A 720 13.58 -10.06 1.96
C ARG A 720 13.12 -10.96 0.82
N LEU A 721 13.96 -11.14 -0.20
CA LEU A 721 13.66 -11.99 -1.36
C LEU A 721 13.74 -13.49 -1.01
N ARG A 722 14.66 -13.88 -0.12
CA ARG A 722 14.79 -15.26 0.39
C ARG A 722 13.57 -15.68 1.22
N LEU A 723 13.06 -14.79 2.07
CA LEU A 723 11.89 -15.02 2.92
C LEU A 723 10.62 -15.17 2.06
N LEU A 724 10.43 -14.34 1.02
CA LEU A 724 9.33 -14.52 0.07
C LEU A 724 9.35 -15.90 -0.62
N GLU A 725 10.52 -16.38 -1.04
CA GLU A 725 10.69 -17.72 -1.66
C GLU A 725 10.55 -18.86 -0.64
N GLU A 726 10.88 -18.63 0.63
CA GLU A 726 10.69 -19.57 1.74
C GLU A 726 9.20 -19.68 2.14
N PHE A 727 8.50 -18.55 2.22
CA PHE A 727 7.13 -18.46 2.73
C PHE A 727 6.02 -18.74 1.70
N LYS A 728 6.35 -18.81 0.40
CA LYS A 728 5.35 -18.95 -0.69
C LYS A 728 4.36 -20.12 -0.59
N ASN A 729 4.68 -21.15 0.20
CA ASN A 729 3.86 -22.33 0.44
C ASN A 729 3.36 -22.46 1.89
N ASP A 730 3.69 -21.49 2.76
CA ASP A 730 3.30 -21.48 4.16
C ASP A 730 1.93 -20.79 4.31
N PRO A 731 0.90 -21.44 4.87
CA PRO A 731 -0.46 -20.91 4.91
C PRO A 731 -0.62 -19.67 5.82
N LEU A 732 0.36 -19.38 6.68
CA LEU A 732 0.37 -18.25 7.60
C LEU A 732 1.39 -17.17 7.21
N LEU A 733 2.45 -17.50 6.45
CA LEU A 733 3.51 -16.56 6.09
C LEU A 733 3.54 -16.14 4.61
N VAL A 734 2.78 -16.82 3.73
CA VAL A 734 2.66 -16.45 2.31
C VAL A 734 2.16 -15.01 2.12
N ASN A 735 2.67 -14.32 1.10
CA ASN A 735 2.14 -13.02 0.65
C ASN A 735 1.25 -13.22 -0.59
N PRO A 736 -0.06 -13.50 -0.44
CA PRO A 736 -0.92 -13.98 -1.52
C PRO A 736 -1.12 -13.00 -2.68
N ALA A 737 -0.87 -11.70 -2.47
CA ALA A 737 -1.03 -10.65 -3.48
C ALA A 737 0.27 -9.88 -3.79
N SER A 738 1.44 -10.39 -3.35
CA SER A 738 2.71 -9.62 -3.33
C SER A 738 3.03 -8.87 -4.63
N LEU A 739 3.05 -7.55 -4.55
CA LEU A 739 3.62 -6.70 -5.60
C LEU A 739 5.12 -6.95 -5.67
N ARG A 740 5.64 -7.21 -6.88
CA ARG A 740 7.06 -7.52 -7.07
C ARG A 740 7.88 -6.23 -7.20
N ILE A 741 8.02 -5.51 -6.09
CA ILE A 741 8.78 -4.26 -5.98
C ILE A 741 10.24 -4.62 -5.64
N ASP A 742 11.12 -4.46 -6.63
CA ASP A 742 12.55 -4.79 -6.52
C ASP A 742 13.35 -3.56 -6.07
N TRP A 743 14.11 -3.70 -4.99
CA TRP A 743 15.23 -2.81 -4.63
C TRP A 743 16.37 -3.62 -4.00
N SER A 744 17.59 -3.17 -4.22
CA SER A 744 18.84 -3.89 -3.90
C SER A 744 19.44 -3.61 -2.52
N GLY A 745 19.00 -2.54 -1.85
CA GLY A 745 19.59 -2.03 -0.59
C GLY A 745 20.63 -0.92 -0.76
N TRP A 746 20.96 -0.54 -2.00
CA TRP A 746 21.80 0.63 -2.28
C TRP A 746 20.99 1.93 -2.16
N ASN A 747 21.39 2.84 -1.27
CA ASN A 747 20.73 4.14 -1.18
C ASN A 747 21.30 5.15 -2.18
N LYS A 748 20.54 5.38 -3.27
CA LYS A 748 20.81 6.42 -4.27
C LYS A 748 20.75 7.84 -3.69
N TYR A 749 19.93 8.10 -2.67
CA TYR A 749 19.71 9.44 -2.14
C TYR A 749 20.97 9.92 -1.42
N ASP A 750 21.45 9.13 -0.45
CA ASP A 750 22.72 9.37 0.25
C ASP A 750 23.89 9.60 -0.72
N PHE A 751 23.96 8.79 -1.79
CA PHE A 751 24.99 8.89 -2.83
C PHE A 751 24.95 10.23 -3.57
N TRP A 752 23.78 10.64 -4.10
CA TRP A 752 23.66 11.91 -4.82
C TRP A 752 23.76 13.13 -3.89
N ASN A 753 23.25 13.04 -2.66
CA ASN A 753 23.37 14.08 -1.64
C ASN A 753 24.85 14.36 -1.29
N LEU A 754 25.66 13.31 -1.12
CA LEU A 754 27.11 13.46 -0.90
C LEU A 754 27.83 14.06 -2.12
N ILE A 755 27.41 13.71 -3.33
CA ILE A 755 28.00 14.25 -4.57
C ILE A 755 27.76 15.75 -4.69
N GLU A 756 26.53 16.21 -4.51
CA GLU A 756 26.23 17.65 -4.62
C GLU A 756 26.84 18.43 -3.44
N TYR A 757 26.82 17.90 -2.21
CA TYR A 757 27.54 18.52 -1.08
C TYR A 757 29.04 18.75 -1.38
N ILE A 758 29.74 17.74 -1.89
CA ILE A 758 31.18 17.86 -2.22
C ILE A 758 31.40 18.84 -3.38
N ARG A 759 30.51 18.85 -4.39
CA ARG A 759 30.57 19.81 -5.51
C ARG A 759 30.39 21.26 -5.06
N GLU A 760 29.51 21.52 -4.11
CA GLU A 760 29.22 22.87 -3.62
C GLU A 760 30.25 23.36 -2.59
N ASN A 761 30.69 22.49 -1.67
CA ASN A 761 31.47 22.89 -0.48
C ASN A 761 32.95 22.52 -0.56
N GLU A 762 33.32 21.50 -1.34
CA GLU A 762 34.68 20.95 -1.39
C GLU A 762 35.24 20.79 -2.82
N ALA A 763 34.87 21.68 -3.74
CA ALA A 763 35.33 21.62 -5.15
C ALA A 763 36.87 21.63 -5.34
N ALA A 764 37.63 22.10 -4.34
CA ALA A 764 39.10 22.06 -4.29
C ALA A 764 39.66 20.97 -3.35
N GLY A 765 38.79 20.10 -2.84
CA GLY A 765 39.04 19.13 -1.76
C GLY A 765 38.80 19.69 -0.36
N GLY A 766 38.38 18.81 0.55
CA GLY A 766 38.20 19.05 1.98
C GLY A 766 38.12 17.72 2.77
N PRO A 767 37.69 17.73 4.04
CA PRO A 767 37.66 16.54 4.89
C PRO A 767 36.76 15.42 4.38
N VAL A 768 35.60 15.73 3.78
CA VAL A 768 34.68 14.72 3.23
C VAL A 768 35.30 14.05 2.00
N THR A 769 35.91 14.83 1.11
CA THR A 769 36.70 14.38 -0.05
C THR A 769 37.85 13.48 0.37
N GLN A 770 38.58 13.84 1.44
CA GLN A 770 39.65 13.02 1.98
C GLN A 770 39.08 11.68 2.50
N LYS A 771 37.97 11.71 3.26
CA LYS A 771 37.30 10.50 3.77
C LYS A 771 36.84 9.57 2.65
N VAL A 772 36.30 10.10 1.55
CA VAL A 772 35.95 9.31 0.36
C VAL A 772 37.19 8.64 -0.24
N ARG A 773 38.30 9.36 -0.41
CA ARG A 773 39.56 8.80 -0.95
C ARG A 773 40.17 7.74 -0.04
N GLU A 774 40.10 7.92 1.28
CA GLU A 774 40.54 6.92 2.27
C GLU A 774 39.70 5.64 2.20
N LEU A 775 38.38 5.76 2.03
CA LEU A 775 37.48 4.60 1.87
C LEU A 775 37.68 3.89 0.53
N ALA A 776 37.90 4.65 -0.56
CA ALA A 776 38.15 4.12 -1.90
C ALA A 776 39.50 3.38 -2.02
N SER A 777 40.54 3.88 -1.33
CA SER A 777 41.91 3.32 -1.36
C SER A 777 42.17 2.19 -0.36
N SER A 778 41.19 1.83 0.48
CA SER A 778 41.27 0.72 1.45
C SER A 778 41.75 -0.59 0.81
N GLU A 779 42.77 -1.23 1.38
CA GLU A 779 43.33 -2.49 0.83
C GLU A 779 42.29 -3.61 0.73
N GLN A 780 41.36 -3.70 1.68
CA GLN A 780 40.35 -4.76 1.75
C GLN A 780 39.14 -4.45 0.85
N PRO A 781 38.74 -5.36 -0.06
CA PRO A 781 37.50 -5.21 -0.81
C PRO A 781 36.28 -5.19 0.11
N SER A 782 35.44 -4.15 -0.01
CA SER A 782 34.23 -3.97 0.79
C SER A 782 33.16 -3.20 0.01
N LYS A 783 31.90 -3.26 0.45
CA LYS A 783 30.79 -2.55 -0.20
C LYS A 783 30.93 -1.03 -0.09
N ILE A 784 31.36 -0.52 1.08
CA ILE A 784 31.69 0.91 1.24
C ILE A 784 32.87 1.33 0.35
N ARG A 785 33.87 0.47 0.14
CA ARG A 785 34.94 0.76 -0.82
C ARG A 785 34.39 0.91 -2.23
N SER A 786 33.54 -0.01 -2.72
CA SER A 786 32.94 0.11 -4.06
C SER A 786 32.02 1.33 -4.21
N PHE A 787 31.36 1.76 -3.13
CA PHE A 787 30.59 3.01 -3.07
C PHE A 787 31.50 4.24 -3.17
N ALA A 788 32.57 4.29 -2.38
CA ALA A 788 33.53 5.39 -2.37
C ALA A 788 34.34 5.49 -3.69
N GLU A 789 34.74 4.36 -4.27
CA GLU A 789 35.38 4.29 -5.59
C GLU A 789 34.46 4.80 -6.72
N LEU A 790 33.13 4.68 -6.55
CA LEU A 790 32.16 5.23 -7.50
C LEU A 790 31.88 6.72 -7.25
N LEU A 791 31.80 7.16 -5.99
CA LEU A 791 31.77 8.59 -5.64
C LEU A 791 32.97 9.32 -6.24
N GLU A 792 34.18 8.76 -6.09
CA GLU A 792 35.41 9.32 -6.66
C GLU A 792 35.36 9.39 -8.19
N GLU A 793 34.80 8.40 -8.89
CA GLU A 793 34.62 8.45 -10.35
C GLU A 793 33.62 9.55 -10.78
N VAL A 794 32.53 9.79 -10.03
CA VAL A 794 31.55 10.85 -10.33
C VAL A 794 32.09 12.26 -10.06
N LEU A 795 32.89 12.41 -9.01
CA LEU A 795 33.40 13.70 -8.53
C LEU A 795 34.71 14.12 -9.20
N PHE A 796 35.63 13.17 -9.37
CA PHE A 796 37.02 13.43 -9.76
C PHE A 796 37.51 12.56 -10.92
N GLY A 797 36.72 11.56 -11.35
CA GLY A 797 37.06 10.65 -12.44
C GLY A 797 36.84 11.23 -13.84
N TRP A 798 36.51 10.35 -14.78
CA TRP A 798 36.47 10.64 -16.22
C TRP A 798 35.09 11.13 -16.70
N GLY A 799 34.25 11.54 -15.76
CA GLY A 799 32.87 11.93 -16.01
C GLY A 799 31.98 10.77 -16.44
N SER A 800 30.86 11.11 -17.08
CA SER A 800 29.89 10.13 -17.60
C SER A 800 30.53 9.17 -18.63
N VAL A 801 30.09 7.90 -18.65
CA VAL A 801 30.36 6.96 -19.75
C VAL A 801 29.40 7.15 -20.93
N THR A 802 28.30 7.91 -20.73
CA THR A 802 27.33 8.24 -21.76
C THR A 802 27.90 9.27 -22.74
N ALA A 803 27.92 8.95 -24.02
CA ALA A 803 28.30 9.91 -25.05
C ALA A 803 27.17 10.95 -25.25
N ASN A 804 27.53 12.22 -25.41
CA ASN A 804 26.58 13.31 -25.66
C ASN A 804 25.48 13.45 -24.57
N ALA A 805 25.87 13.37 -23.29
CA ALA A 805 24.95 13.31 -22.14
C ALA A 805 23.99 14.51 -22.01
N SER A 806 24.45 15.73 -22.29
CA SER A 806 23.65 16.96 -22.36
C SER A 806 23.28 17.38 -23.79
N PHE A 807 23.25 16.42 -24.72
CA PHE A 807 22.70 16.55 -26.08
C PHE A 807 23.29 17.66 -27.00
N GLU A 808 24.36 18.35 -26.58
CA GLU A 808 25.04 19.43 -27.31
C GLU A 808 25.32 19.10 -28.78
N ASN A 809 25.73 17.86 -29.08
CA ASN A 809 26.02 17.42 -30.44
C ASN A 809 24.75 16.98 -31.17
N GLY A 810 24.41 17.63 -32.28
CA GLY A 810 23.29 17.20 -33.11
C GLY A 810 22.67 18.33 -33.93
N THR A 811 21.43 18.10 -34.36
CA THR A 811 20.57 19.14 -34.97
C THR A 811 19.16 19.01 -34.41
N THR A 812 18.29 18.22 -35.05
CA THR A 812 16.98 17.78 -34.53
C THR A 812 17.04 16.42 -33.83
N THR A 813 18.09 15.64 -34.09
CA THR A 813 18.47 14.44 -33.33
C THR A 813 19.78 14.70 -32.58
N ALA A 814 20.04 13.92 -31.53
CA ALA A 814 21.25 14.02 -30.70
C ALA A 814 22.04 12.70 -30.73
N SER A 815 22.74 12.42 -31.82
CA SER A 815 23.56 11.20 -31.94
C SER A 815 24.58 11.08 -30.78
N PRO A 816 24.81 9.90 -30.17
CA PRO A 816 24.36 8.57 -30.58
C PRO A 816 23.06 8.09 -29.90
N TRP A 817 22.24 8.98 -29.35
CA TRP A 817 20.97 8.60 -28.71
C TRP A 817 19.95 8.05 -29.70
N GLU A 818 19.35 6.91 -29.36
CA GLU A 818 18.15 6.38 -29.97
C GLU A 818 16.93 7.10 -29.37
N LEU A 819 16.15 7.80 -30.19
CA LEU A 819 14.95 8.53 -29.74
C LEU A 819 13.72 7.65 -29.98
N TRP A 820 13.39 6.79 -29.01
CA TRP A 820 12.34 5.79 -29.12
C TRP A 820 10.94 6.35 -28.79
N VAL A 821 9.96 6.01 -29.62
CA VAL A 821 8.53 6.31 -29.43
C VAL A 821 7.76 5.03 -29.73
N SER A 822 6.88 4.57 -28.83
CA SER A 822 6.18 3.29 -29.04
C SER A 822 4.88 3.40 -29.82
N SER A 823 4.27 4.58 -29.88
CA SER A 823 2.93 4.78 -30.47
C SER A 823 2.73 6.21 -30.99
N THR A 824 2.67 7.20 -30.11
CA THR A 824 2.40 8.61 -30.46
C THR A 824 3.30 9.57 -29.69
N GLY A 825 3.50 10.76 -30.25
CA GLY A 825 4.35 11.83 -29.73
C GLY A 825 5.64 12.04 -30.51
N THR A 826 6.44 13.00 -30.08
CA THR A 826 7.76 13.30 -30.68
C THR A 826 8.81 13.60 -29.60
N ILE A 827 10.05 13.19 -29.87
CA ILE A 827 11.25 13.56 -29.12
C ILE A 827 12.22 14.20 -30.12
N LYS A 828 12.77 15.37 -29.79
CA LYS A 828 13.71 16.11 -30.66
C LYS A 828 14.74 16.89 -29.84
N ARG A 829 15.96 17.06 -30.38
CA ARG A 829 16.92 18.02 -29.85
C ARG A 829 16.41 19.45 -30.07
N THR A 830 16.59 20.30 -29.07
CA THR A 830 16.26 21.73 -29.09
C THR A 830 17.40 22.53 -28.44
N GLU A 831 17.35 23.85 -28.56
CA GLU A 831 18.30 24.78 -27.91
C GLU A 831 17.56 25.88 -27.14
N GLY A 832 18.23 26.50 -26.18
CA GLY A 832 17.74 27.64 -25.38
C GLY A 832 16.85 27.30 -24.18
N MET A 833 16.55 26.03 -23.95
CA MET A 833 15.90 25.52 -22.73
C MET A 833 16.59 24.23 -22.31
N SER A 834 17.69 24.38 -21.57
CA SER A 834 18.53 23.30 -21.06
C SER A 834 18.88 23.54 -19.59
N ARG A 835 19.51 22.56 -18.96
CA ARG A 835 20.06 22.63 -17.59
C ARG A 835 21.54 22.97 -17.64
N THR A 836 22.30 22.35 -18.54
CA THR A 836 23.68 22.74 -18.85
C THR A 836 23.81 23.12 -20.33
N GLY A 837 25.01 23.58 -20.74
CA GLY A 837 25.28 23.92 -22.14
C GLY A 837 24.30 24.94 -22.75
N ASN A 838 23.69 24.56 -23.86
CA ASN A 838 22.66 25.30 -24.61
C ASN A 838 21.59 24.37 -25.21
N ALA A 839 21.78 23.05 -25.23
CA ALA A 839 20.90 22.07 -25.87
C ALA A 839 20.22 21.12 -24.87
N SER A 840 19.10 20.54 -25.28
CA SER A 840 18.39 19.48 -24.54
C SER A 840 17.55 18.64 -25.50
N LEU A 841 16.91 17.58 -24.99
CA LEU A 841 15.79 16.95 -25.69
C LEU A 841 14.47 17.53 -25.20
N VAL A 842 13.60 17.93 -26.13
CA VAL A 842 12.20 18.25 -25.82
C VAL A 842 11.28 17.15 -26.34
N VAL A 843 10.29 16.83 -25.52
CA VAL A 843 9.30 15.79 -25.69
C VAL A 843 7.92 16.45 -25.75
N ASP A 844 7.11 16.02 -26.72
CA ASP A 844 5.74 16.51 -26.93
C ASP A 844 4.79 15.34 -27.16
N LYS A 845 3.66 15.30 -26.43
CA LYS A 845 2.54 14.36 -26.61
C LYS A 845 2.92 12.88 -26.66
N LEU A 846 3.93 12.51 -25.88
CA LEU A 846 4.50 11.17 -25.83
C LEU A 846 3.67 10.25 -24.95
N ALA A 847 2.83 9.41 -25.58
CA ALA A 847 2.06 8.41 -24.85
C ALA A 847 2.96 7.39 -24.14
N ARG A 848 4.04 6.95 -24.80
CA ARG A 848 5.15 6.20 -24.19
C ARG A 848 6.40 6.20 -25.11
N GLY A 849 7.58 6.33 -24.51
CA GLY A 849 8.86 6.32 -25.23
C GLY A 849 10.03 6.80 -24.36
N GLY A 850 11.10 7.26 -24.99
CA GLY A 850 12.25 7.86 -24.29
C GLY A 850 13.55 7.87 -25.11
N PRO A 851 14.52 8.74 -24.77
CA PRO A 851 15.89 8.59 -25.25
C PRO A 851 16.56 7.36 -24.63
N ALA A 852 17.29 6.61 -25.45
CA ALA A 852 18.03 5.42 -25.06
C ALA A 852 19.47 5.42 -25.59
N GLN A 853 20.42 4.89 -24.82
CA GLN A 853 21.80 4.67 -25.27
C GLN A 853 22.33 3.32 -24.77
N LEU A 854 23.00 2.57 -25.65
CA LEU A 854 23.62 1.27 -25.38
C LEU A 854 25.14 1.44 -25.30
N PHE A 855 25.75 1.01 -24.19
CA PHE A 855 27.20 1.00 -24.02
C PHE A 855 27.68 -0.26 -23.29
N SER A 856 28.98 -0.53 -23.42
CA SER A 856 29.64 -1.63 -22.72
C SER A 856 29.85 -1.28 -21.25
N ILE A 857 29.73 -2.26 -20.35
CA ILE A 857 30.02 -2.09 -18.93
C ILE A 857 30.86 -3.25 -18.39
N ASN A 858 31.49 -3.01 -17.24
CA ASN A 858 32.10 -4.03 -16.39
C ASN A 858 31.11 -4.49 -15.30
N PRO A 859 31.36 -5.61 -14.63
CA PRO A 859 30.66 -5.97 -13.40
C PRO A 859 31.01 -5.00 -12.26
N GLY A 860 30.04 -4.68 -11.40
CA GLY A 860 30.22 -3.79 -10.25
C GLY A 860 29.14 -2.72 -10.11
N LEU A 861 29.36 -1.78 -9.21
CA LEU A 861 28.44 -0.67 -8.92
C LEU A 861 28.36 0.31 -10.11
N ILE A 862 27.15 0.75 -10.44
CA ILE A 862 26.85 1.73 -11.48
C ILE A 862 25.78 2.70 -10.97
N ALA A 863 25.96 3.99 -11.26
CA ALA A 863 25.00 5.04 -10.96
C ALA A 863 24.56 5.73 -12.25
N ALA A 864 23.30 6.16 -12.33
CA ALA A 864 22.84 7.04 -13.41
C ALA A 864 21.89 8.10 -12.88
N ARG A 865 21.85 9.21 -13.60
CA ARG A 865 21.00 10.37 -13.32
C ARG A 865 20.51 10.96 -14.64
N ALA A 866 19.29 11.45 -14.65
CA ALA A 866 18.74 12.24 -15.74
C ALA A 866 17.98 13.41 -15.13
N TYR A 867 18.17 14.60 -15.70
CA TYR A 867 17.41 15.77 -15.31
C TYR A 867 16.24 16.00 -16.26
N PHE A 868 15.13 16.49 -15.73
CA PHE A 868 13.97 16.89 -16.51
C PHE A 868 13.33 18.16 -15.95
N TYR A 869 12.57 18.83 -16.81
CA TYR A 869 11.83 20.06 -16.51
C TYR A 869 10.51 20.08 -17.30
N THR A 870 9.44 20.56 -16.67
CA THR A 870 8.22 21.00 -17.37
C THR A 870 7.89 22.44 -16.99
N PRO A 871 7.23 23.23 -17.86
CA PRO A 871 6.76 24.58 -17.53
C PRO A 871 5.83 24.60 -16.30
N ALA A 872 5.90 25.67 -15.51
CA ALA A 872 4.97 25.88 -14.40
C ALA A 872 3.51 25.96 -14.89
N GLY A 873 2.57 25.37 -14.14
CA GLY A 873 1.16 25.27 -14.52
C GLY A 873 0.85 24.16 -15.54
N THR A 874 1.80 23.25 -15.79
CA THR A 874 1.58 22.04 -16.59
C THR A 874 0.89 20.96 -15.75
N HIS A 875 -0.31 20.54 -16.16
CA HIS A 875 -1.10 19.50 -15.47
C HIS A 875 -1.23 18.26 -16.37
N HIS A 876 -0.78 17.09 -15.89
CA HIS A 876 -0.99 15.78 -16.53
C HIS A 876 -0.56 14.61 -15.64
N ASN A 877 -1.08 13.42 -15.95
CA ASN A 877 -0.79 12.19 -15.20
C ASN A 877 0.45 11.43 -15.75
N GLY A 878 1.21 12.04 -16.66
CA GLY A 878 2.43 11.45 -17.22
C GLY A 878 3.59 11.34 -16.23
N THR A 879 4.36 10.26 -16.35
CA THR A 879 5.44 9.85 -15.44
C THR A 879 6.78 9.69 -16.16
N ILE A 880 7.88 9.67 -15.37
CA ILE A 880 9.25 9.49 -15.86
C ILE A 880 10.06 8.54 -14.93
N GLN A 881 10.88 7.66 -15.53
CA GLN A 881 11.66 6.61 -14.83
C GLN A 881 12.96 6.30 -15.58
N LEU A 882 14.05 5.98 -14.85
CA LEU A 882 15.28 5.44 -15.44
C LEU A 882 15.23 3.92 -15.49
N LEU A 883 15.47 3.35 -16.67
CA LEU A 883 15.56 1.91 -16.91
C LEU A 883 16.97 1.49 -17.29
N TYR A 884 17.40 0.34 -16.76
CA TYR A 884 18.61 -0.37 -17.13
C TYR A 884 18.26 -1.71 -17.77
N ASN A 885 18.23 -1.78 -19.10
CA ASN A 885 18.14 -3.06 -19.81
C ASN A 885 19.53 -3.71 -19.78
N VAL A 886 19.77 -4.63 -18.84
CA VAL A 886 21.03 -5.35 -18.66
C VAL A 886 21.14 -6.43 -19.74
N LYS A 887 22.28 -6.50 -20.44
CA LYS A 887 22.43 -7.28 -21.69
C LYS A 887 23.69 -8.13 -21.76
N ASP A 888 23.58 -9.26 -22.47
CA ASP A 888 24.72 -10.10 -22.86
C ASP A 888 25.54 -9.48 -24.01
N ALA A 889 26.65 -10.12 -24.38
CA ALA A 889 27.53 -9.65 -25.46
C ALA A 889 26.80 -9.51 -26.81
N GLN A 890 25.81 -10.37 -27.06
CA GLN A 890 24.98 -10.40 -28.27
C GLN A 890 23.88 -9.33 -28.25
N GLY A 891 23.58 -8.74 -27.08
CA GLY A 891 22.61 -7.65 -26.90
C GLY A 891 21.23 -8.10 -26.44
N ASN A 892 21.05 -9.39 -26.12
CA ASN A 892 19.80 -9.91 -25.56
C ASN A 892 19.60 -9.37 -24.14
N ASN A 893 18.37 -9.05 -23.75
CA ASN A 893 18.06 -8.67 -22.37
C ASN A 893 18.24 -9.87 -21.42
N LEU A 894 18.82 -9.61 -20.26
CA LEU A 894 19.01 -10.54 -19.15
C LEU A 894 18.11 -10.20 -17.96
N THR A 895 18.00 -8.89 -17.65
CA THR A 895 17.02 -8.33 -16.70
C THR A 895 16.78 -6.85 -16.99
N VAL A 896 15.83 -6.23 -16.29
CA VAL A 896 15.58 -4.78 -16.32
C VAL A 896 15.54 -4.25 -14.88
N LEU A 897 16.50 -3.39 -14.52
CA LEU A 897 16.47 -2.63 -13.26
C LEU A 897 15.83 -1.26 -13.52
N ARG A 898 15.27 -0.63 -12.47
CA ARG A 898 14.43 0.59 -12.56
C ARG A 898 14.71 1.54 -11.38
N SER A 899 14.59 2.85 -11.59
CA SER A 899 14.42 3.83 -10.50
C SER A 899 13.00 3.77 -9.94
N GLU A 900 12.63 4.65 -8.98
CA GLU A 900 11.20 4.93 -8.82
C GLU A 900 10.62 5.53 -10.09
N GLU A 901 9.31 5.38 -10.27
CA GLU A 901 8.55 6.19 -11.20
C GLU A 901 8.20 7.51 -10.52
N LYS A 902 8.46 8.65 -11.18
CA LYS A 902 8.15 9.98 -10.67
C LYS A 902 7.05 10.61 -11.52
N ALA A 903 5.99 11.13 -10.89
CA ALA A 903 5.03 11.97 -11.59
C ALA A 903 5.70 13.31 -11.95
N ILE A 904 5.52 13.74 -13.20
CA ILE A 904 6.27 14.87 -13.74
C ILE A 904 5.69 16.21 -13.25
N ALA A 905 4.36 16.27 -13.07
CA ALA A 905 3.63 17.47 -12.68
C ALA A 905 4.05 18.01 -11.30
N ASP A 906 4.45 17.12 -10.38
CA ASP A 906 4.95 17.40 -9.02
C ASP A 906 6.12 18.39 -8.98
N THR A 907 6.79 18.60 -10.12
CA THR A 907 7.97 19.46 -10.27
C THR A 907 7.85 20.46 -11.43
N ALA A 908 6.62 20.76 -11.85
CA ALA A 908 6.33 21.72 -12.91
C ALA A 908 6.81 23.14 -12.54
N GLY A 909 7.85 23.61 -13.23
CA GLY A 909 8.52 24.89 -13.00
C GLY A 909 9.99 24.79 -12.59
N GLU A 910 10.50 23.59 -12.25
CA GLU A 910 11.87 23.41 -11.75
C GLU A 910 12.63 22.27 -12.46
N TRP A 911 13.96 22.38 -12.53
CA TRP A 911 14.82 21.31 -13.04
C TRP A 911 15.07 20.29 -11.93
N THR A 912 14.45 19.12 -12.01
CA THR A 912 14.60 18.03 -11.04
C THR A 912 15.31 16.83 -11.68
N SER A 913 15.77 15.87 -10.87
CA SER A 913 16.37 14.62 -11.36
C SER A 913 15.61 13.38 -10.93
N ILE A 914 15.71 12.35 -11.76
CA ILE A 914 15.57 10.94 -11.36
C ILE A 914 16.96 10.28 -11.34
N GLY A 915 17.14 9.29 -10.47
CA GLY A 915 18.42 8.62 -10.28
C GLY A 915 18.28 7.14 -9.92
N ILE A 916 19.35 6.39 -10.16
CA ILE A 916 19.47 4.96 -9.84
C ILE A 916 20.92 4.68 -9.42
N LEU A 917 21.09 3.78 -8.45
CA LEU A 917 22.38 3.28 -7.96
C LEU A 917 22.22 1.77 -7.76
N GLU A 918 22.93 0.96 -8.54
CA GLU A 918 22.72 -0.49 -8.58
C GLU A 918 24.04 -1.26 -8.80
N GLU A 919 24.08 -2.52 -8.38
CA GLU A 919 25.24 -3.40 -8.58
C GLU A 919 24.96 -4.42 -9.68
N VAL A 920 25.69 -4.33 -10.80
CA VAL A 920 25.52 -5.26 -11.92
C VAL A 920 26.44 -6.46 -11.76
N PRO A 921 25.90 -7.68 -11.60
CA PRO A 921 26.70 -8.89 -11.40
C PRO A 921 27.42 -9.31 -12.69
N ALA A 922 28.49 -10.09 -12.56
CA ALA A 922 29.26 -10.58 -13.70
C ALA A 922 28.47 -11.52 -14.63
N ALA A 923 27.47 -12.21 -14.09
CA ALA A 923 26.57 -13.06 -14.86
C ALA A 923 25.16 -13.08 -14.27
N ILE A 924 24.15 -13.28 -15.12
CA ILE A 924 22.74 -13.46 -14.77
C ILE A 924 22.24 -14.73 -15.48
N GLY A 925 21.66 -15.68 -14.73
CA GLY A 925 21.21 -16.96 -15.30
C GLY A 925 22.32 -17.77 -16.00
N GLY A 926 23.58 -17.62 -15.55
CA GLY A 926 24.75 -18.24 -16.19
C GLY A 926 25.25 -17.56 -17.46
N LYS A 927 24.61 -16.47 -17.93
CA LYS A 927 25.09 -15.64 -19.05
C LYS A 927 25.89 -14.46 -18.55
N GLU A 928 27.05 -14.21 -19.14
CA GLU A 928 27.91 -13.07 -18.80
C GLU A 928 27.25 -11.73 -19.19
N VAL A 929 27.29 -10.76 -18.26
CA VAL A 929 26.83 -9.38 -18.54
C VAL A 929 27.97 -8.61 -19.21
N LYS A 930 27.65 -7.88 -20.29
CA LYS A 930 28.64 -7.05 -21.02
C LYS A 930 28.17 -5.66 -21.39
N LYS A 931 26.86 -5.42 -21.41
CA LYS A 931 26.26 -4.19 -21.92
C LYS A 931 25.10 -3.76 -21.04
N ILE A 932 24.84 -2.46 -21.03
CA ILE A 932 23.62 -1.88 -20.49
C ILE A 932 23.04 -0.94 -21.54
N GLN A 933 21.72 -0.94 -21.69
CA GLN A 933 21.02 0.14 -22.40
C GLN A 933 20.25 0.92 -21.35
N VAL A 934 20.64 2.19 -21.17
CA VAL A 934 19.94 3.13 -20.30
C VAL A 934 18.85 3.79 -21.11
N VAL A 935 17.66 3.90 -20.53
CA VAL A 935 16.48 4.54 -21.13
C VAL A 935 15.88 5.49 -20.11
N VAL A 936 15.64 6.76 -20.51
CA VAL A 936 14.77 7.66 -19.75
C VAL A 936 13.35 7.40 -20.22
N LEU A 937 12.66 6.44 -19.60
CA LEU A 937 11.29 6.09 -19.93
C LEU A 937 10.35 7.22 -19.53
N ILE A 938 9.52 7.65 -20.47
CA ILE A 938 8.41 8.57 -20.25
C ILE A 938 7.14 7.82 -20.64
N ASN A 939 6.09 7.95 -19.83
CA ASN A 939 4.84 7.23 -19.97
C ASN A 939 3.66 8.17 -19.67
N GLY A 940 2.50 8.02 -20.32
CA GLY A 940 1.29 8.79 -20.04
C GLY A 940 1.31 10.29 -20.41
N PHE A 941 2.40 10.85 -20.95
CA PHE A 941 2.52 12.27 -21.33
C PHE A 941 1.81 12.59 -22.67
N ALA A 942 0.59 12.09 -22.87
CA ALA A 942 -0.11 12.12 -24.15
C ALA A 942 -0.63 13.51 -24.56
N GLU A 943 -0.98 14.37 -23.61
CA GLU A 943 -1.67 15.64 -23.91
C GLU A 943 -0.79 16.89 -23.75
N GLY A 944 0.30 16.79 -23.00
CA GLY A 944 1.24 17.89 -22.74
C GLY A 944 2.27 18.14 -23.85
N SER A 945 2.98 19.27 -23.73
CA SER A 945 4.08 19.66 -24.62
C SER A 945 5.16 20.40 -23.83
N GLY A 946 6.42 20.28 -24.24
CA GLY A 946 7.53 20.94 -23.54
C GLY A 946 7.98 20.20 -22.27
N LEU A 947 8.02 18.86 -22.27
CA LEU A 947 8.83 18.12 -21.30
C LEU A 947 10.28 18.11 -21.80
N TYR A 948 11.19 18.72 -21.06
CA TYR A 948 12.61 18.80 -21.41
C TYR A 948 13.40 17.76 -20.61
N VAL A 949 14.37 17.11 -21.24
CA VAL A 949 15.30 16.14 -20.65
C VAL A 949 16.72 16.55 -20.99
N ASP A 950 17.59 16.60 -19.99
CA ASP A 950 18.99 17.01 -20.10
C ASP A 950 19.89 16.21 -19.12
N ASP A 951 21.21 16.36 -19.23
CA ASP A 951 22.22 15.78 -18.33
C ASP A 951 21.97 14.28 -18.02
N VAL A 952 21.85 13.43 -19.06
CA VAL A 952 21.64 11.99 -18.89
C VAL A 952 22.97 11.28 -18.68
N GLU A 953 23.46 11.39 -17.44
CA GLU A 953 24.76 10.89 -16.99
C GLU A 953 24.70 9.44 -16.49
N VAL A 954 25.74 8.66 -16.80
CA VAL A 954 25.93 7.32 -16.23
C VAL A 954 27.38 7.17 -15.81
N PHE A 955 27.62 6.60 -14.63
CA PHE A 955 28.93 6.47 -14.04
C PHE A 955 29.16 5.05 -13.57
N GLN A 956 30.33 4.51 -13.89
CA GLN A 956 30.84 3.26 -13.36
C GLN A 956 32.34 3.42 -13.21
N LYS A 957 32.90 2.95 -12.09
CA LYS A 957 34.34 2.90 -11.84
C LYS A 957 35.05 2.21 -13.01
N ARG A 958 35.95 2.95 -13.67
CA ARG A 958 36.68 2.46 -14.86
C ARG A 958 37.86 1.56 -14.44
N GLY A 959 38.40 0.82 -15.42
CA GLY A 959 39.59 0.00 -15.19
C GLY A 959 40.80 0.87 -14.83
N SER A 960 41.61 0.44 -13.87
CA SER A 960 42.64 1.28 -13.23
C SER A 960 43.74 1.81 -14.18
N LEU A 961 43.86 1.29 -15.40
CA LEU A 961 44.79 1.72 -16.45
C LEU A 961 44.21 1.52 -17.87
N ASP A 962 42.92 1.80 -18.11
CA ASP A 962 42.33 1.82 -19.47
C ASP A 962 43.03 2.84 -20.42
N PRO A 963 43.82 2.38 -21.41
CA PRO A 963 44.58 3.28 -22.28
C PRO A 963 43.71 4.10 -23.24
N ASN A 964 42.41 3.84 -23.33
CA ASN A 964 41.48 4.60 -24.17
C ASN A 964 41.02 5.92 -23.51
N LEU A 965 41.42 6.19 -22.27
CA LEU A 965 41.06 7.40 -21.53
C LEU A 965 42.00 8.58 -21.84
N VAL A 966 43.30 8.35 -21.99
CA VAL A 966 44.28 9.36 -22.42
C VAL A 966 44.58 9.17 -23.91
N THR A 967 44.02 10.03 -24.75
CA THR A 967 44.12 9.94 -26.21
C THR A 967 44.42 11.30 -26.82
N LYS A 968 44.73 11.35 -28.12
CA LYS A 968 44.87 12.61 -28.88
C LYS A 968 43.66 13.56 -28.73
N ASP A 969 42.45 13.01 -28.57
CA ASP A 969 41.21 13.78 -28.56
C ASP A 969 40.83 14.24 -27.13
N THR A 970 41.36 13.56 -26.10
CA THR A 970 41.19 13.92 -24.67
C THR A 970 42.42 14.63 -24.07
N PHE A 971 43.57 14.65 -24.75
CA PHE A 971 44.84 15.17 -24.24
C PHE A 971 44.74 16.58 -23.66
N TRP A 972 44.21 17.54 -24.44
CA TRP A 972 44.21 18.94 -24.05
C TRP A 972 43.13 19.30 -23.04
N SER A 973 41.95 18.65 -23.09
CA SER A 973 40.92 18.82 -22.06
C SER A 973 41.36 18.23 -20.72
N LEU A 974 42.15 17.14 -20.71
CA LEU A 974 42.79 16.66 -19.48
C LEU A 974 43.93 17.56 -19.00
N TYR A 975 44.78 18.08 -19.89
CA TYR A 975 45.81 19.05 -19.51
C TYR A 975 45.20 20.27 -18.82
N ASP A 976 44.12 20.83 -19.39
CA ASP A 976 43.44 21.99 -18.81
C ASP A 976 42.69 21.62 -17.51
N SER A 977 41.99 20.47 -17.47
CA SER A 977 41.32 19.98 -16.26
C SER A 977 42.29 19.73 -15.10
N ILE A 978 43.42 19.05 -15.34
CA ILE A 978 44.43 18.77 -14.30
C ILE A 978 45.07 20.07 -13.80
N ASN A 979 45.45 21.01 -14.69
CA ASN A 979 46.04 22.27 -14.25
C ASN A 979 45.07 23.18 -13.48
N GLN A 980 43.77 23.11 -13.77
CA GLN A 980 42.74 23.94 -13.11
C GLN A 980 42.22 23.31 -11.81
N GLN A 981 42.10 21.98 -11.75
CA GLN A 981 41.39 21.26 -10.69
C GLN A 981 42.31 20.40 -9.81
N GLU A 982 43.45 19.95 -10.34
CA GLU A 982 44.40 19.05 -9.66
C GLU A 982 45.87 19.55 -9.68
N PRO A 983 46.18 20.87 -9.58
CA PRO A 983 47.52 21.39 -9.82
C PRO A 983 48.58 20.80 -8.88
N ASN A 984 48.19 20.45 -7.65
CA ASN A 984 49.05 19.87 -6.62
C ASN A 984 49.00 18.33 -6.57
N GLY A 985 48.27 17.67 -7.48
CA GLY A 985 47.96 16.24 -7.42
C GLY A 985 46.46 15.96 -7.27
N GLY A 986 45.99 14.87 -7.91
CA GLY A 986 44.60 14.42 -7.89
C GLY A 986 44.41 13.17 -8.75
N PRO A 987 43.19 12.59 -8.79
CA PRO A 987 42.96 11.29 -9.42
C PRO A 987 43.30 11.23 -10.92
N LYS A 988 42.96 12.25 -11.72
CA LYS A 988 43.30 12.27 -13.17
C LYS A 988 44.81 12.37 -13.37
N ARG A 989 45.49 13.18 -12.57
CA ARG A 989 46.95 13.34 -12.61
C ARG A 989 47.68 12.06 -12.20
N LEU A 990 47.30 11.46 -11.07
CA LEU A 990 47.87 10.19 -10.59
C LEU A 990 47.64 9.07 -11.59
N TYR A 991 46.46 9.04 -12.23
CA TYR A 991 46.18 8.10 -13.33
C TYR A 991 47.11 8.31 -14.53
N VAL A 992 47.29 9.56 -14.98
CA VAL A 992 48.19 9.90 -16.10
C VAL A 992 49.63 9.49 -15.79
N GLU A 993 50.11 9.78 -14.57
CA GLU A 993 51.44 9.40 -14.11
C GLU A 993 51.60 7.86 -14.00
N ALA A 994 50.58 7.14 -13.54
CA ALA A 994 50.57 5.68 -13.48
C ALA A 994 50.50 5.00 -14.85
N LEU A 995 49.67 5.51 -15.77
CA LEU A 995 49.55 5.01 -17.14
C LEU A 995 50.83 5.29 -17.95
N ALA A 996 51.47 6.44 -17.74
CA ALA A 996 52.79 6.73 -18.30
C ALA A 996 53.87 5.74 -17.81
N ALA A 997 53.81 5.36 -16.53
CA ALA A 997 54.72 4.41 -15.89
C ALA A 997 54.43 2.92 -16.20
N SER A 998 53.26 2.59 -16.77
CA SER A 998 52.85 1.22 -17.08
C SER A 998 53.91 0.44 -17.89
N PRO A 999 54.10 -0.87 -17.67
CA PRO A 999 55.00 -1.68 -18.49
C PRO A 999 54.41 -2.00 -19.88
N GLU A 1000 53.08 -2.02 -20.03
CA GLU A 1000 52.40 -2.43 -21.25
C GLU A 1000 52.33 -1.31 -22.30
N TYR A 1001 52.72 -1.60 -23.55
CA TYR A 1001 52.69 -0.61 -24.62
C TYR A 1001 51.26 -0.39 -25.16
N SER A 1002 50.85 0.88 -25.23
CA SER A 1002 49.61 1.33 -25.87
C SER A 1002 49.78 2.76 -26.39
N GLU A 1003 48.96 3.20 -27.35
CA GLU A 1003 49.00 4.59 -27.86
C GLU A 1003 48.74 5.59 -26.70
N GLY A 1004 47.77 5.28 -25.84
CA GLY A 1004 47.40 6.12 -24.71
C GLY A 1004 48.43 6.20 -23.59
N ARG A 1005 49.24 5.15 -23.38
CA ARG A 1005 50.43 5.24 -22.50
C ARG A 1005 51.43 6.28 -22.99
N GLU A 1006 51.68 6.33 -24.29
CA GLU A 1006 52.65 7.28 -24.83
C GLU A 1006 52.08 8.71 -24.79
N TYR A 1007 50.77 8.92 -25.06
CA TYR A 1007 50.13 10.22 -24.75
C TYR A 1007 50.16 10.56 -23.26
N ALA A 1008 50.02 9.59 -22.36
CA ALA A 1008 50.10 9.83 -20.91
C ALA A 1008 51.50 10.27 -20.47
N LYS A 1009 52.58 9.72 -21.06
CA LYS A 1009 53.95 10.22 -20.86
C LYS A 1009 54.10 11.66 -21.37
N LEU A 1010 53.62 11.95 -22.58
CA LEU A 1010 53.64 13.29 -23.14
C LEU A 1010 52.87 14.28 -22.25
N LEU A 1011 51.70 13.87 -21.73
CA LEU A 1011 50.87 14.67 -20.85
C LEU A 1011 51.55 14.91 -19.50
N ALA A 1012 52.11 13.88 -18.87
CA ALA A 1012 52.88 13.99 -17.63
C ALA A 1012 54.12 14.90 -17.79
N ASN A 1013 54.83 14.80 -18.91
CA ASN A 1013 55.95 15.68 -19.25
C ASN A 1013 55.49 17.15 -19.40
N THR A 1014 54.41 17.38 -20.16
CA THR A 1014 53.86 18.73 -20.38
C THR A 1014 53.38 19.36 -19.06
N LEU A 1015 52.66 18.59 -18.22
CA LEU A 1015 52.23 18.99 -16.87
C LEU A 1015 53.42 19.24 -15.92
N SER A 1016 54.56 18.61 -16.17
CA SER A 1016 55.81 18.81 -15.40
C SER A 1016 56.65 19.99 -15.91
N GLY A 1017 56.15 20.79 -16.86
CA GLY A 1017 56.84 21.97 -17.38
C GLY A 1017 57.96 21.67 -18.39
N THR A 1018 57.93 20.50 -19.05
CA THR A 1018 58.86 20.19 -20.15
C THR A 1018 58.82 21.27 -21.23
N GLN A 1019 59.99 21.68 -21.71
CA GLN A 1019 60.10 22.73 -22.72
C GLN A 1019 59.61 22.26 -24.10
N PRO A 1020 59.00 23.14 -24.91
CA PRO A 1020 58.60 22.82 -26.28
C PRO A 1020 59.77 22.35 -27.16
N VAL A 1021 59.49 21.45 -28.10
CA VAL A 1021 60.47 20.87 -29.05
C VAL A 1021 60.72 21.76 -30.28
N ASN A 1022 60.08 22.93 -30.36
CA ASN A 1022 60.23 23.91 -31.42
C ASN A 1022 60.86 25.20 -30.91
N ASP A 1023 61.81 25.76 -31.68
CA ASP A 1023 62.57 26.95 -31.26
C ASP A 1023 61.69 28.21 -31.19
N ASN A 1024 61.91 29.04 -30.17
CA ASN A 1024 61.34 30.37 -30.02
C ASN A 1024 59.79 30.43 -30.16
N PRO A 1025 59.02 29.67 -29.35
CA PRO A 1025 57.57 29.58 -29.47
C PRO A 1025 56.82 30.80 -28.90
N SER A 1026 57.40 31.49 -27.91
CA SER A 1026 56.91 32.76 -27.34
C SER A 1026 57.57 34.00 -27.95
N PHE A 1027 58.26 33.84 -29.08
CA PHE A 1027 58.88 34.92 -29.87
C PHE A 1027 59.87 35.83 -29.14
N GLU A 1028 60.34 35.48 -27.94
CA GLU A 1028 61.25 36.31 -27.16
C GLU A 1028 62.61 36.56 -27.84
N ALA A 1029 63.08 35.61 -28.67
CA ALA A 1029 64.32 35.76 -29.44
C ALA A 1029 64.13 36.52 -30.78
N GLY A 1030 62.92 36.99 -31.10
CA GLY A 1030 62.57 37.61 -32.39
C GLY A 1030 61.49 36.83 -33.12
N THR A 1031 61.38 37.02 -34.45
CA THR A 1031 60.46 36.24 -35.30
C THR A 1031 61.09 34.98 -35.90
N ALA A 1032 62.42 34.88 -35.96
CA ALA A 1032 63.10 33.67 -36.45
C ALA A 1032 63.01 32.52 -35.43
N PRO A 1033 62.95 31.24 -35.85
CA PRO A 1033 63.02 30.76 -37.23
C PRO A 1033 61.66 30.70 -37.97
N TRP A 1034 60.58 31.21 -37.37
CA TRP A 1034 59.25 31.20 -37.99
C TRP A 1034 59.21 31.97 -39.30
N SER A 1035 58.46 31.43 -40.26
CA SER A 1035 58.23 32.02 -41.58
C SER A 1035 56.74 32.25 -41.81
N LEU A 1036 56.38 33.36 -42.46
CA LEU A 1036 55.00 33.66 -42.88
C LEU A 1036 54.84 33.39 -44.38
N PHE A 1037 54.02 32.40 -44.72
CA PHE A 1037 53.53 32.16 -46.07
C PHE A 1037 52.19 32.88 -46.28
N LEU A 1038 51.93 33.37 -47.49
CA LEU A 1038 50.76 34.17 -47.85
C LEU A 1038 50.08 33.61 -49.09
N ALA A 1039 48.78 33.32 -49.01
CA ALA A 1039 47.96 33.02 -50.18
C ALA A 1039 47.17 34.25 -50.62
N ASN A 1040 47.21 34.57 -51.92
CA ASN A 1040 46.34 35.55 -52.58
C ASN A 1040 46.22 36.91 -51.87
N GLY A 1041 47.34 37.58 -51.59
CA GLY A 1041 47.38 38.96 -51.10
C GLY A 1041 48.67 39.29 -50.36
N ALA A 1042 48.65 40.38 -49.58
CA ALA A 1042 49.79 40.83 -48.78
C ALA A 1042 49.56 40.59 -47.28
N GLY A 1043 50.62 40.50 -46.50
CA GLY A 1043 50.55 40.40 -45.05
C GLY A 1043 51.91 40.56 -44.38
N THR A 1044 51.89 40.73 -43.05
CA THR A 1044 53.10 40.90 -42.23
C THR A 1044 53.01 40.08 -40.95
N MET A 1045 54.17 39.74 -40.39
CA MET A 1045 54.36 39.10 -39.09
C MET A 1045 55.47 39.87 -38.38
N ASN A 1046 55.13 40.58 -37.30
CA ASN A 1046 56.08 41.45 -36.58
C ASN A 1046 56.07 41.07 -35.09
N ARG A 1047 57.24 41.06 -34.43
CA ARG A 1047 57.30 40.91 -32.96
C ARG A 1047 56.69 42.14 -32.28
N VAL A 1048 55.89 41.90 -31.25
CA VAL A 1048 55.38 42.91 -30.30
C VAL A 1048 56.02 42.66 -28.94
N THR A 1049 56.15 43.71 -28.13
CA THR A 1049 56.80 43.68 -26.80
C THR A 1049 56.01 44.51 -25.77
N ASP A 1050 54.70 44.40 -25.86
CA ASP A 1050 53.74 45.05 -24.96
C ASP A 1050 52.95 43.92 -24.29
N ALA A 1051 52.89 43.90 -22.97
CA ALA A 1051 52.25 42.86 -22.18
C ALA A 1051 50.71 42.77 -22.40
N VAL A 1052 50.08 43.78 -23.03
CA VAL A 1052 48.69 43.68 -23.51
C VAL A 1052 48.56 42.71 -24.70
N TYR A 1053 49.66 42.45 -25.40
CA TYR A 1053 49.77 41.67 -26.64
C TYR A 1053 50.77 40.50 -26.58
N SER A 1054 51.24 40.12 -25.38
CA SER A 1054 51.76 38.79 -25.08
C SER A 1054 50.81 38.02 -24.16
N HIS A 1055 50.93 36.70 -24.14
CA HIS A 1055 50.20 35.78 -23.26
C HIS A 1055 51.10 35.34 -22.10
N SER A 1056 52.36 34.98 -22.40
CA SER A 1056 53.42 34.81 -21.39
C SER A 1056 54.55 35.82 -21.61
N GLY A 1057 55.58 35.76 -20.76
CA GLY A 1057 56.80 36.57 -20.89
C GLY A 1057 56.55 38.08 -21.08
N SER A 1058 57.18 38.64 -22.11
CA SER A 1058 57.19 40.07 -22.43
C SER A 1058 57.00 40.37 -23.93
N ALA A 1059 56.77 39.35 -24.75
CA ALA A 1059 56.66 39.49 -26.20
C ALA A 1059 55.72 38.46 -26.83
N GLY A 1060 55.36 38.74 -28.08
CA GLY A 1060 54.59 37.84 -28.95
C GLY A 1060 54.74 38.31 -30.39
N ILE A 1061 53.83 37.94 -31.28
CA ILE A 1061 53.75 38.50 -32.64
C ILE A 1061 52.37 39.05 -32.97
N VAL A 1062 52.35 40.03 -33.88
CA VAL A 1062 51.15 40.48 -34.57
C VAL A 1062 51.19 40.10 -36.04
N VAL A 1063 50.09 39.54 -36.54
CA VAL A 1063 49.89 39.10 -37.92
C VAL A 1063 48.71 39.86 -38.54
N SER A 1064 48.91 40.40 -39.73
CA SER A 1064 47.93 41.32 -40.36
C SER A 1064 48.02 41.31 -41.89
N GLY A 1065 47.02 41.87 -42.57
CA GLY A 1065 47.03 42.13 -44.01
C GLY A 1065 45.87 41.53 -44.80
N THR A 1066 45.90 41.67 -46.13
CA THR A 1066 44.81 41.33 -47.05
C THR A 1066 44.84 39.90 -47.61
N ALA A 1067 45.91 39.14 -47.42
CA ALA A 1067 46.04 37.76 -47.88
C ALA A 1067 44.90 36.85 -47.35
N THR A 1068 44.30 36.04 -48.24
CA THR A 1068 43.14 35.19 -47.90
C THR A 1068 43.50 34.08 -46.92
N GLN A 1069 44.74 33.59 -46.98
CA GLN A 1069 45.35 32.80 -45.92
C GLN A 1069 46.72 33.35 -45.54
N LYS A 1070 47.01 33.33 -44.24
CA LYS A 1070 48.24 33.75 -43.60
C LYS A 1070 48.74 32.55 -42.80
N ILE A 1071 49.81 31.90 -43.25
CA ILE A 1071 50.26 30.61 -42.73
C ILE A 1071 51.63 30.77 -42.11
N LEU A 1072 51.67 30.83 -40.78
CA LEU A 1072 52.92 30.79 -40.04
C LEU A 1072 53.43 29.36 -40.05
N ASN A 1073 54.74 29.15 -40.19
CA ASN A 1073 55.31 27.81 -40.26
C ASN A 1073 56.74 27.74 -39.72
N GLN A 1074 57.08 26.57 -39.18
CA GLN A 1074 58.39 26.19 -38.67
C GLN A 1074 58.62 24.70 -38.94
N TYR A 1075 59.86 24.32 -39.24
CA TYR A 1075 60.31 22.92 -39.14
C TYR A 1075 60.93 22.71 -37.77
N PHE A 1076 60.59 21.62 -37.08
CA PHE A 1076 61.11 21.27 -35.76
C PHE A 1076 61.73 19.87 -35.75
N THR A 1077 62.55 19.58 -34.75
CA THR A 1077 63.12 18.23 -34.55
C THR A 1077 62.06 17.34 -33.92
N PHE A 1078 61.80 16.18 -34.52
CA PHE A 1078 60.69 15.30 -34.15
C PHE A 1078 61.16 13.85 -33.97
N ASN A 1079 60.37 13.09 -33.23
CA ASN A 1079 60.46 11.64 -33.05
C ASN A 1079 59.19 10.96 -33.62
N THR A 1080 59.25 9.66 -33.86
CA THR A 1080 58.03 8.85 -34.05
C THR A 1080 57.35 8.66 -32.69
N GLY A 1081 56.06 8.94 -32.61
CA GLY A 1081 55.32 8.93 -31.34
C GLY A 1081 54.19 9.97 -31.30
N PRO A 1082 53.59 10.21 -30.12
CA PRO A 1082 52.61 11.28 -29.95
C PRO A 1082 53.29 12.65 -30.07
N ALA A 1083 52.51 13.67 -30.41
CA ALA A 1083 52.90 15.08 -30.33
C ALA A 1083 51.66 15.95 -30.10
N ALA A 1084 51.82 17.07 -29.41
CA ALA A 1084 50.71 17.96 -29.05
C ALA A 1084 51.14 19.42 -29.18
N ALA A 1085 50.31 20.26 -29.80
CA ALA A 1085 50.53 21.71 -29.86
C ALA A 1085 49.35 22.49 -29.28
N LYS A 1086 49.65 23.58 -28.60
CA LYS A 1086 48.69 24.59 -28.14
C LYS A 1086 49.26 25.97 -28.50
N VAL A 1087 48.39 26.86 -28.94
CA VAL A 1087 48.72 28.17 -29.52
C VAL A 1087 47.74 29.19 -28.96
N PHE A 1088 48.24 30.26 -28.35
CA PHE A 1088 47.39 31.33 -27.84
C PHE A 1088 47.21 32.41 -28.91
N PHE A 1089 45.98 32.90 -29.06
CA PHE A 1089 45.60 33.91 -30.03
C PHE A 1089 44.62 34.95 -29.45
N LYS A 1090 44.68 36.17 -29.99
CA LYS A 1090 43.88 37.30 -29.53
C LYS A 1090 43.59 38.27 -30.67
N ILE A 1091 42.36 38.78 -30.75
CA ILE A 1091 42.02 39.94 -31.61
C ILE A 1091 41.76 41.18 -30.73
N PRO A 1092 41.91 42.42 -31.24
CA PRO A 1092 41.65 43.62 -30.44
C PRO A 1092 40.20 43.68 -29.95
N GLN A 1093 40.01 44.13 -28.71
CA GLN A 1093 38.68 44.35 -28.13
C GLN A 1093 37.83 45.25 -29.04
N GLY A 1094 36.57 44.89 -29.27
CA GLY A 1094 35.66 45.61 -30.17
C GLY A 1094 35.94 45.44 -31.67
N LYS A 1095 36.85 44.53 -32.06
CA LYS A 1095 36.95 44.05 -33.46
C LYS A 1095 36.23 42.72 -33.61
N THR A 1096 35.43 42.63 -34.66
CA THR A 1096 34.79 41.39 -35.11
C THR A 1096 35.42 40.93 -36.43
N THR A 1097 35.39 39.63 -36.70
CA THR A 1097 35.83 39.06 -37.97
C THR A 1097 35.17 37.70 -38.19
N ALA A 1098 34.86 37.36 -39.44
CA ALA A 1098 34.46 36.01 -39.84
C ALA A 1098 35.66 35.06 -40.06
N GLY A 1099 36.88 35.54 -39.81
CA GLY A 1099 38.11 34.76 -39.95
C GLY A 1099 38.23 33.61 -38.95
N THR A 1100 39.05 32.63 -39.31
CA THR A 1100 39.26 31.40 -38.56
C THR A 1100 40.75 31.07 -38.42
N ILE A 1101 41.07 30.24 -37.43
CA ILE A 1101 42.40 29.68 -37.18
C ILE A 1101 42.32 28.14 -37.15
N GLN A 1102 43.36 27.49 -37.69
CA GLN A 1102 43.51 26.04 -37.72
C GLN A 1102 44.99 25.68 -37.55
N LEU A 1103 45.29 24.68 -36.72
CA LEU A 1103 46.63 24.12 -36.58
C LEU A 1103 46.84 22.97 -37.55
N GLY A 1104 48.09 22.67 -37.88
CA GLY A 1104 48.40 21.55 -38.75
C GLY A 1104 49.85 21.13 -38.73
N PHE A 1105 50.07 19.89 -39.15
CA PHE A 1105 51.41 19.32 -39.36
C PHE A 1105 51.49 18.76 -40.77
N ASN A 1106 52.48 19.22 -41.54
CA ASN A 1106 52.81 18.71 -42.87
C ASN A 1106 54.00 17.76 -42.70
N MET A 1107 53.77 16.46 -42.85
CA MET A 1107 54.78 15.41 -42.73
C MET A 1107 55.36 15.13 -44.12
N ASN A 1108 56.68 15.29 -44.25
CA ASN A 1108 57.38 15.15 -45.53
C ASN A 1108 58.52 14.12 -45.40
N THR A 1109 58.92 13.53 -46.51
CA THR A 1109 60.17 12.78 -46.63
C THR A 1109 61.39 13.70 -46.46
N ALA A 1110 62.58 13.13 -46.27
CA ALA A 1110 63.82 13.91 -46.11
C ALA A 1110 64.16 14.80 -47.33
N ASP A 1111 63.90 14.32 -48.55
CA ASP A 1111 64.01 15.08 -49.81
C ASP A 1111 62.88 16.12 -49.99
N GLY A 1112 61.85 16.08 -49.14
CA GLY A 1112 60.84 17.13 -49.02
C GLY A 1112 59.52 16.89 -49.75
N LYS A 1113 59.26 15.67 -50.21
CA LYS A 1113 57.97 15.27 -50.77
C LYS A 1113 56.94 15.08 -49.65
N SER A 1114 55.73 15.62 -49.82
CA SER A 1114 54.63 15.40 -48.86
C SER A 1114 54.30 13.91 -48.72
N ALA A 1115 54.41 13.39 -47.50
CA ALA A 1115 54.03 12.03 -47.11
C ALA A 1115 52.61 11.98 -46.53
N GLY A 1116 52.25 12.98 -45.72
CA GLY A 1116 50.91 13.12 -45.13
C GLY A 1116 50.69 14.49 -44.51
N VAL A 1117 49.42 14.82 -44.25
CA VAL A 1117 49.00 16.13 -43.72
C VAL A 1117 47.89 15.90 -42.70
N VAL A 1118 48.03 16.49 -41.50
CA VAL A 1118 47.01 16.47 -40.44
C VAL A 1118 46.65 17.90 -40.01
N ARG A 1119 45.44 18.07 -39.46
CA ARG A 1119 44.84 19.37 -39.13
C ARG A 1119 43.95 19.27 -37.90
N SER A 1120 43.91 20.35 -37.12
CA SER A 1120 42.90 20.53 -36.07
C SER A 1120 41.52 20.81 -36.66
N ASN A 1121 40.50 20.80 -35.80
CA ASN A 1121 39.25 21.49 -36.09
C ASN A 1121 39.51 23.01 -36.31
N VAL A 1122 38.65 23.65 -37.09
CA VAL A 1122 38.73 25.08 -37.41
C VAL A 1122 38.04 25.88 -36.31
N LYS A 1123 38.76 26.78 -35.63
CA LYS A 1123 38.21 27.63 -34.56
C LYS A 1123 37.92 29.05 -35.09
N PRO A 1124 36.75 29.66 -34.80
CA PRO A 1124 36.47 31.04 -35.20
C PRO A 1124 37.25 32.02 -34.34
N LEU A 1125 37.77 33.10 -34.95
CA LEU A 1125 38.59 34.10 -34.24
C LEU A 1125 37.78 34.96 -33.26
N SER A 1126 36.46 35.05 -33.45
CA SER A 1126 35.52 35.70 -32.54
C SER A 1126 35.50 35.12 -31.12
N ALA A 1127 36.07 33.92 -30.91
CA ALA A 1127 36.27 33.33 -29.58
C ALA A 1127 37.28 34.10 -28.70
N SER A 1128 38.00 35.09 -29.23
CA SER A 1128 39.04 35.87 -28.52
C SER A 1128 38.65 37.35 -28.37
N ASN A 1129 37.48 37.61 -27.76
CA ASN A 1129 36.78 38.91 -27.76
C ASN A 1129 37.44 40.01 -26.88
N GLY A 1130 38.69 40.37 -27.18
CA GLY A 1130 39.54 41.27 -26.38
C GLY A 1130 40.47 40.54 -25.41
N ASP A 1131 40.18 39.27 -25.10
CA ASP A 1131 40.97 38.39 -24.24
C ASP A 1131 41.69 37.30 -25.06
N TRP A 1132 42.64 36.61 -24.40
CA TRP A 1132 43.36 35.49 -25.01
C TRP A 1132 42.50 34.23 -25.07
N ALA A 1133 42.51 33.55 -26.21
CA ALA A 1133 41.94 32.23 -26.40
C ALA A 1133 43.01 31.26 -26.91
N SER A 1134 42.87 29.96 -26.61
CA SER A 1134 43.71 28.91 -27.18
C SER A 1134 43.12 28.32 -28.46
N ILE A 1135 43.96 27.81 -29.34
CA ILE A 1135 43.64 26.67 -30.21
C ILE A 1135 44.71 25.60 -30.00
N ASP A 1136 44.31 24.33 -30.04
CA ASP A 1136 45.17 23.21 -29.74
C ASP A 1136 44.85 21.99 -30.61
N TYR A 1137 45.78 21.03 -30.61
CA TYR A 1137 45.70 19.78 -31.35
C TYR A 1137 46.69 18.77 -30.75
N ALA A 1138 46.31 17.51 -30.61
CA ALA A 1138 47.25 16.41 -30.41
C ALA A 1138 47.06 15.34 -31.49
N PHE A 1139 48.13 14.63 -31.82
CA PHE A 1139 48.17 13.68 -32.92
C PHE A 1139 49.37 12.73 -32.78
N TRP A 1140 49.41 11.71 -33.63
CA TRP A 1140 50.54 10.79 -33.73
C TRP A 1140 51.39 11.11 -34.95
N ILE A 1141 52.72 11.17 -34.78
CA ILE A 1141 53.69 11.18 -35.88
C ILE A 1141 54.13 9.72 -36.15
N PRO A 1142 53.66 9.08 -37.23
CA PRO A 1142 54.09 7.74 -37.59
C PRO A 1142 55.46 7.77 -38.29
N GLN A 1143 56.19 6.65 -38.24
CA GLN A 1143 57.45 6.48 -38.96
C GLN A 1143 57.28 6.60 -40.49
N ALA A 1144 56.13 6.16 -41.02
CA ALA A 1144 55.82 6.25 -42.45
C ALA A 1144 54.32 6.46 -42.70
N ILE A 1145 53.98 7.10 -43.82
CA ILE A 1145 52.60 7.28 -44.30
C ILE A 1145 52.55 6.86 -45.77
N ASN A 1146 51.62 5.98 -46.15
CA ASN A 1146 51.47 5.48 -47.54
C ASN A 1146 52.79 4.96 -48.14
N ASN A 1147 53.58 4.24 -47.34
CA ASN A 1147 54.93 3.73 -47.67
C ASN A 1147 55.99 4.82 -47.94
N LEU A 1148 55.78 6.06 -47.49
CA LEU A 1148 56.77 7.14 -47.49
C LEU A 1148 57.23 7.41 -46.05
N GLU A 1149 58.51 7.23 -45.78
CA GLU A 1149 59.14 7.53 -44.48
C GLU A 1149 59.05 9.03 -44.16
N VAL A 1150 58.65 9.37 -42.93
CA VAL A 1150 58.60 10.76 -42.47
C VAL A 1150 60.02 11.16 -42.07
N GLY A 1151 60.60 12.10 -42.82
CA GLY A 1151 61.97 12.60 -42.61
C GLY A 1151 62.05 14.05 -42.13
N ARG A 1152 60.96 14.83 -42.22
CA ARG A 1152 60.82 16.17 -41.62
C ARG A 1152 59.36 16.55 -41.40
N VAL A 1153 59.06 17.20 -40.29
CA VAL A 1153 57.72 17.71 -39.96
C VAL A 1153 57.73 19.24 -39.92
N GLN A 1154 56.78 19.84 -40.61
CA GLN A 1154 56.53 21.28 -40.60
C GLN A 1154 55.23 21.55 -39.85
N PHE A 1155 55.29 22.29 -38.76
CA PHE A 1155 54.10 22.80 -38.10
C PHE A 1155 53.59 24.05 -38.84
N VAL A 1156 52.26 24.22 -38.89
CA VAL A 1156 51.60 25.37 -39.50
C VAL A 1156 50.46 25.91 -38.64
N VAL A 1157 50.41 27.23 -38.50
CA VAL A 1157 49.26 27.97 -37.97
C VAL A 1157 48.59 28.68 -39.13
N ILE A 1158 47.42 28.19 -39.55
CA ILE A 1158 46.68 28.65 -40.74
C ILE A 1158 45.59 29.61 -40.29
N ILE A 1159 45.77 30.91 -40.55
CA ILE A 1159 44.73 31.92 -40.38
C ILE A 1159 44.05 32.15 -41.74
N THR A 1160 42.74 31.97 -41.81
CA THR A 1160 41.94 32.16 -43.03
C THR A 1160 40.91 33.28 -42.82
N GLY A 1161 40.63 34.09 -43.85
CA GLY A 1161 39.53 35.07 -43.81
C GLY A 1161 39.71 36.27 -42.88
N LEU A 1162 40.87 36.43 -42.24
CA LEU A 1162 41.19 37.61 -41.42
C LEU A 1162 41.25 38.87 -42.30
N GLU A 1163 40.33 39.80 -42.06
CA GLU A 1163 40.22 41.07 -42.78
C GLU A 1163 41.45 41.99 -42.62
N GLY A 1164 41.74 42.79 -43.65
CA GLY A 1164 42.93 43.64 -43.68
C GLY A 1164 43.00 44.75 -42.62
N THR A 1165 41.92 45.01 -41.87
CA THR A 1165 41.88 46.01 -40.77
C THR A 1165 41.86 45.39 -39.37
N VAL A 1166 41.88 44.05 -39.28
CA VAL A 1166 41.88 43.30 -38.02
C VAL A 1166 43.23 42.57 -37.90
N PRO A 1167 44.13 42.98 -36.99
CA PRO A 1167 45.28 42.17 -36.64
C PRO A 1167 44.84 40.98 -35.76
N ILE A 1168 45.62 39.91 -35.80
CA ILE A 1168 45.60 38.83 -34.80
C ILE A 1168 46.96 38.81 -34.11
N TYR A 1169 46.95 38.72 -32.78
CA TYR A 1169 48.13 38.48 -31.98
C TYR A 1169 48.26 36.98 -31.71
N LEU A 1170 49.48 36.47 -31.74
CA LEU A 1170 49.81 35.08 -31.42
C LEU A 1170 50.99 35.05 -30.44
N ASP A 1171 50.92 34.11 -29.50
CA ASP A 1171 51.98 33.84 -28.53
C ASP A 1171 51.90 32.39 -28.04
N ASP A 1172 52.92 31.93 -27.30
CA ASP A 1172 53.03 30.58 -26.72
C ASP A 1172 52.70 29.48 -27.76
N VAL A 1173 53.37 29.54 -28.90
CA VAL A 1173 53.13 28.66 -30.06
C VAL A 1173 53.87 27.34 -29.88
N ASN A 1174 53.48 26.63 -28.83
CA ASN A 1174 54.21 25.52 -28.23
C ASN A 1174 53.88 24.19 -28.91
N ILE A 1175 54.90 23.38 -29.20
CA ILE A 1175 54.80 21.98 -29.62
C ILE A 1175 55.53 21.12 -28.59
N TYR A 1176 54.88 20.09 -28.07
CA TYR A 1176 55.41 19.11 -27.13
C TYR A 1176 55.45 17.72 -27.77
N GLN A 1177 56.47 16.94 -27.42
CA GLN A 1177 56.67 15.54 -27.82
C GLN A 1177 57.57 14.82 -26.82
#